data_AF-A0A7C5P6C8-F1
#
_entry.id   AF-A0A7C5P6C8-F1
#
_cell.length_a   1.000
_cell.length_b   1.000
_cell.length_c   1.000
_cell.angle_alpha   90.00
_cell.angle_beta   90.00
_cell.angle_gamma   90.00
#
_symmetry.space_group_name_H-M   'P 1'
#
loop_
_entity.id
_entity.type
_entity.pdbx_description
1 polymer ?
#
loop_
_entity_poly.entity_id
_entity_poly.type
_entity_poly.pdbx_seq_one_letter_code
_entity_poly.pdbx_strand_id
1 'polypeptide(L)'
;MKNFYFFLYGFSSIFFQTYFLRETIFLGGGNELTFGFFFFFWFLGIFFGALYGKYYKGSDKSFIFFFSFFPFFSFLNYIFVYFINYLFPISLGSEPVFLRALFSSFGLSFFVGFFIGFLFPQSILFQKDLPKLFLFESLGSFASGIFLTLFLLKFLSPYKGILLLSFIIFLFSIKKLKYFAVLPLFLLIFENEFNYIRYKSIGILGDVEKEAQSPYQNIIITSLKDVKCIYLNGRFSSQFPSVGEINIRYYPFFLIPKNLNDLLIYGFPMGNERQLENLKIKNIKIVEPDPFLIKQFKAEEKFYVKKDIRAFLKEKKEKYDLIIMDIQPPNSLLSSRLLTVEFFKNIKNSLKDDGYFLLYLNLPSDYWGKEMEEYSSSIYNSLKSVFAYVKLGISQDPFFISSFKNFDVEKAIEERKKLFEGIDGFSPSILKYFFNKEKVKYLEDKLNKEKVLKNYDHKPFYFLQILKIKSKIEEDLFFYKILSLPKYLIFFLFVFPLIYLKENLKIYFPVFSNGFAGIGIYLILSFSFQVKNGIFYSYIGLLTSLFMLGLAISAPLAKYLFKKNVKIFLLEIIFIIYLISLLFLNSFPTFLFYIFFLLGGCLSGLPFTFIGLLKGGDKKGAANVDANDHLGASIGAITVGTILTPLFGIYFTLLIFISIKIYSIILNIKK
;
A
#
# COMPACT_ATOMS: atom_id res chain seq x y z
N MET A 1 29.08 9.10 -23.49
CA MET A 1 27.98 10.07 -23.33
C MET A 1 26.59 9.46 -23.53
N LYS A 2 26.26 8.77 -24.64
CA LYS A 2 24.87 8.27 -24.87
C LYS A 2 24.31 7.39 -23.74
N ASN A 3 25.08 6.38 -23.32
CA ASN A 3 24.70 5.48 -22.23
C ASN A 3 24.42 6.22 -20.91
N PHE A 4 25.16 7.30 -20.63
CA PHE A 4 24.97 8.10 -19.43
C PHE A 4 23.62 8.83 -19.44
N TYR A 5 23.17 9.33 -20.59
CA TYR A 5 21.83 9.93 -20.70
C TYR A 5 20.70 8.92 -20.50
N PHE A 6 20.86 7.67 -20.96
CA PHE A 6 19.87 6.61 -20.70
C PHE A 6 19.85 6.19 -19.24
N PHE A 7 21.03 6.09 -18.62
CA PHE A 7 21.14 5.89 -17.18
C PHE A 7 20.46 7.02 -16.40
N LEU A 8 20.74 8.28 -16.75
CA LEU A 8 20.11 9.44 -16.09
C LEU A 8 18.60 9.46 -16.32
N TYR A 9 18.13 9.11 -17.51
CA TYR A 9 16.70 9.00 -17.83
C TYR A 9 15.99 7.96 -16.94
N GLY A 10 16.51 6.75 -16.86
CA GLY A 10 15.96 5.71 -15.98
C GLY A 10 16.07 6.07 -14.49
N PHE A 11 17.16 6.73 -14.09
CA PHE A 11 17.35 7.22 -12.74
C PHE A 11 16.27 8.24 -12.38
N SER A 12 16.06 9.24 -13.24
CA SER A 12 15.07 10.29 -13.03
C SER A 12 13.64 9.76 -13.06
N SER A 13 13.33 8.80 -13.95
CA SER A 13 12.01 8.16 -14.03
C SER A 13 11.58 7.55 -12.70
N ILE A 14 12.39 6.65 -12.13
CA ILE A 14 12.09 6.02 -10.84
C ILE A 14 12.17 7.00 -9.67
N PHE A 15 13.05 8.00 -9.77
CA PHE A 15 13.17 9.01 -8.73
C PHE A 15 11.87 9.79 -8.56
N PHE A 16 11.34 10.35 -9.66
CA PHE A 16 10.08 11.07 -9.64
C PHE A 16 8.90 10.13 -9.38
N GLN A 17 8.90 8.93 -9.97
CA GLN A 17 7.86 7.93 -9.70
C GLN A 17 7.73 7.65 -8.20
N THR A 18 8.87 7.47 -7.52
CA THR A 18 8.87 7.20 -6.08
C THR A 18 8.30 8.37 -5.30
N TYR A 19 8.79 9.60 -5.51
CA TYR A 19 8.27 10.76 -4.77
C TYR A 19 6.79 11.05 -5.06
N PHE A 20 6.36 10.97 -6.31
CA PHE A 20 4.95 11.18 -6.66
C PHE A 20 4.05 10.06 -6.14
N LEU A 21 4.51 8.81 -6.13
CA LEU A 21 3.79 7.71 -5.49
C LEU A 21 3.60 8.00 -4.00
N ARG A 22 4.66 8.46 -3.31
CA ARG A 22 4.58 8.82 -1.87
C ARG A 22 3.60 9.95 -1.61
N GLU A 23 3.64 10.99 -2.43
CA GLU A 23 2.72 12.11 -2.30
C GLU A 23 1.28 11.67 -2.61
N THR A 24 1.08 10.81 -3.60
CA THR A 24 -0.23 10.23 -3.90
C THR A 24 -0.74 9.42 -2.72
N ILE A 25 0.10 8.57 -2.09
CA ILE A 25 -0.24 7.79 -0.88
C ILE A 25 -0.65 8.72 0.26
N PHE A 26 0.08 9.82 0.46
CA PHE A 26 -0.24 10.81 1.48
C PHE A 26 -1.60 11.47 1.23
N LEU A 27 -1.91 11.82 -0.03
CA LEU A 27 -3.17 12.47 -0.42
C LEU A 27 -4.37 11.51 -0.46
N GLY A 28 -4.14 10.26 -0.87
CA GLY A 28 -5.14 9.18 -0.90
C GLY A 28 -5.28 8.45 0.43
N GLY A 29 -4.59 8.91 1.47
CA GLY A 29 -4.66 8.40 2.85
C GLY A 29 -4.05 7.00 3.06
N GLY A 30 -3.21 6.52 2.16
CA GLY A 30 -2.39 5.33 2.40
C GLY A 30 -3.08 3.99 2.18
N ASN A 31 -4.08 3.92 1.30
CA ASN A 31 -4.72 2.67 0.88
C ASN A 31 -4.11 2.10 -0.43
N GLU A 32 -4.29 0.80 -0.68
CA GLU A 32 -3.76 0.14 -1.88
C GLU A 32 -4.52 0.50 -3.16
N LEU A 33 -5.73 1.06 -3.06
CA LEU A 33 -6.42 1.64 -4.23
C LEU A 33 -5.58 2.74 -4.85
N THR A 34 -4.98 3.59 -4.01
CA THR A 34 -4.13 4.70 -4.44
C THR A 34 -2.89 4.19 -5.17
N PHE A 35 -2.28 3.09 -4.71
CA PHE A 35 -1.19 2.43 -5.45
C PHE A 35 -1.65 1.94 -6.81
N GLY A 36 -2.81 1.26 -6.88
CA GLY A 36 -3.41 0.76 -8.11
C GLY A 36 -3.67 1.89 -9.12
N PHE A 37 -4.29 2.99 -8.68
CA PHE A 37 -4.55 4.15 -9.55
C PHE A 37 -3.27 4.85 -10.00
N PHE A 38 -2.31 5.05 -9.11
CA PHE A 38 -1.04 5.66 -9.46
C PHE A 38 -0.34 4.88 -10.57
N PHE A 39 -0.15 3.58 -10.40
CA PHE A 39 0.50 2.76 -11.43
C PHE A 39 -0.36 2.64 -12.70
N PHE A 40 -1.68 2.53 -12.58
CA PHE A 40 -2.59 2.52 -13.72
C PHE A 40 -2.36 3.74 -14.61
N PHE A 41 -2.45 4.95 -14.04
CA PHE A 41 -2.31 6.19 -14.78
C PHE A 41 -0.86 6.47 -15.19
N TRP A 42 0.13 6.07 -14.40
CA TRP A 42 1.55 6.13 -14.78
C TRP A 42 1.80 5.36 -16.09
N PHE A 43 1.41 4.09 -16.13
CA PHE A 43 1.61 3.24 -17.30
C PHE A 43 0.68 3.61 -18.46
N LEU A 44 -0.55 4.08 -18.18
CA LEU A 44 -1.45 4.59 -19.20
C LEU A 44 -0.88 5.85 -19.88
N GLY A 45 -0.28 6.73 -19.08
CA GLY A 45 0.49 7.87 -19.57
C GLY A 45 1.59 7.39 -20.51
N ILE A 46 2.45 6.47 -20.07
CA ILE A 46 3.55 5.95 -20.90
C ILE A 46 3.02 5.37 -22.21
N PHE A 47 1.94 4.59 -22.18
CA PHE A 47 1.29 4.06 -23.37
C PHE A 47 0.91 5.16 -24.38
N PHE A 48 0.17 6.19 -23.95
CA PHE A 48 -0.22 7.28 -24.84
C PHE A 48 0.97 8.13 -25.29
N GLY A 49 1.96 8.31 -24.41
CA GLY A 49 3.22 8.99 -24.72
C GLY A 49 3.98 8.28 -25.83
N ALA A 50 4.14 6.97 -25.74
CA ALA A 50 4.81 6.14 -26.74
C ALA A 50 4.08 6.20 -28.09
N LEU A 51 2.74 6.11 -28.09
CA LEU A 51 1.92 6.27 -29.28
C LEU A 51 2.06 7.66 -29.91
N TYR A 52 2.15 8.72 -29.11
CA TYR A 52 2.38 10.07 -29.63
C TYR A 52 3.81 10.19 -30.20
N GLY A 53 4.82 9.70 -29.48
CA GLY A 53 6.22 9.67 -29.89
C GLY A 53 6.47 8.89 -31.19
N LYS A 54 5.65 7.86 -31.46
CA LYS A 54 5.64 7.10 -32.72
C LYS A 54 5.46 7.99 -33.95
N TYR A 55 4.58 8.99 -33.89
CA TYR A 55 4.22 9.83 -35.03
C TYR A 55 4.96 11.17 -35.03
N TYR A 56 5.46 11.62 -33.88
CA TYR A 56 6.21 12.87 -33.76
C TYR A 56 7.48 12.87 -34.64
N LYS A 57 7.65 13.87 -35.52
CA LYS A 57 8.83 14.00 -36.39
C LYS A 57 10.02 14.61 -35.61
N GLY A 58 10.73 13.77 -34.87
CA GLY A 58 11.95 14.14 -34.14
C GLY A 58 13.25 13.91 -34.92
N SER A 59 14.36 14.33 -34.32
CA SER A 59 15.74 14.09 -34.75
C SER A 59 16.54 13.37 -33.66
N ASP A 60 17.80 13.06 -33.92
CA ASP A 60 18.73 12.48 -32.94
C ASP A 60 18.95 13.37 -31.70
N LYS A 61 18.72 14.69 -31.82
CA LYS A 61 18.79 15.66 -30.72
C LYS A 61 17.49 15.80 -29.93
N SER A 62 16.35 15.32 -30.46
CA SER A 62 15.04 15.48 -29.82
C SER A 62 15.00 14.90 -28.42
N PHE A 63 15.61 13.73 -28.20
CA PHE A 63 15.64 13.09 -26.88
C PHE A 63 16.27 13.99 -25.81
N ILE A 64 17.48 14.52 -26.05
CA ILE A 64 18.19 15.38 -25.08
C ILE A 64 17.44 16.70 -24.88
N PHE A 65 16.92 17.28 -25.97
CA PHE A 65 16.15 18.53 -25.91
C PHE A 65 14.92 18.39 -25.01
N PHE A 66 14.08 17.38 -25.26
CA PHE A 66 12.88 17.16 -24.43
C PHE A 66 13.25 16.71 -23.02
N PHE A 67 14.21 15.80 -22.85
CA PHE A 67 14.65 15.38 -21.50
C PHE A 67 15.09 16.57 -20.63
N SER A 68 15.67 17.62 -21.24
CA SER A 68 16.04 18.85 -20.52
C SER A 68 14.84 19.62 -19.93
N PHE A 69 13.62 19.39 -20.42
CA PHE A 69 12.38 19.97 -19.88
C PHE A 69 11.70 19.11 -18.81
N PHE A 70 12.20 17.89 -18.56
CA PHE A 70 11.63 16.99 -17.56
C PHE A 70 11.50 17.60 -16.15
N PRO A 71 12.45 18.43 -15.67
CA PRO A 71 12.31 19.17 -14.42
C PRO A 71 11.09 20.10 -14.38
N PHE A 72 10.84 20.82 -15.48
CA PHE A 72 9.74 21.76 -15.57
C PHE A 72 8.39 21.03 -15.49
N PHE A 73 8.24 19.92 -16.22
CA PHE A 73 7.05 19.09 -16.14
C PHE A 73 6.85 18.49 -14.75
N SER A 74 7.93 18.05 -14.10
CA SER A 74 7.85 17.49 -12.75
C SER A 74 7.40 18.54 -11.73
N PHE A 75 7.91 19.76 -11.83
CA PHE A 75 7.49 20.87 -10.98
C PHE A 75 6.04 21.30 -11.23
N LEU A 76 5.62 21.38 -12.50
CA LEU A 76 4.24 21.73 -12.85
C LEU A 76 3.25 20.67 -12.34
N ASN A 77 3.60 19.38 -12.44
CA ASN A 77 2.79 18.29 -11.87
C ASN A 77 2.70 18.39 -10.35
N TYR A 78 3.78 18.78 -9.67
CA TYR A 78 3.76 19.01 -8.24
C TYR A 78 2.80 20.15 -7.85
N ILE A 79 2.74 21.24 -8.62
CA ILE A 79 1.77 22.32 -8.41
C ILE A 79 0.34 21.85 -8.69
N PHE A 80 0.14 21.08 -9.76
CA PHE A 80 -1.17 20.62 -10.21
C PHE A 80 -1.94 19.82 -9.14
N VAL A 81 -1.21 19.08 -8.29
CA VAL A 81 -1.77 18.40 -7.11
C VAL A 81 -2.56 19.32 -6.20
N TYR A 82 -2.03 20.51 -5.93
CA TYR A 82 -2.67 21.44 -5.01
C TYR A 82 -3.96 22.00 -5.61
N PHE A 83 -4.01 22.15 -6.93
CA PHE A 83 -5.22 22.53 -7.63
C PHE A 83 -6.30 21.44 -7.54
N ILE A 84 -5.93 20.16 -7.68
CA ILE A 84 -6.87 19.04 -7.51
C ILE A 84 -7.49 19.04 -6.10
N ASN A 85 -6.71 19.36 -5.07
CA ASN A 85 -7.22 19.41 -3.70
C ASN A 85 -8.18 20.59 -3.45
N TYR A 86 -8.07 21.67 -4.23
CA TYR A 86 -9.05 22.75 -4.22
C TYR A 86 -10.36 22.34 -4.91
N LEU A 87 -10.28 21.57 -6.01
CA LEU A 87 -11.46 21.06 -6.73
C LEU A 87 -12.21 19.97 -5.95
N PHE A 88 -11.51 19.19 -5.13
CA PHE A 88 -12.07 18.11 -4.32
C PHE A 88 -11.74 18.32 -2.82
N PRO A 89 -12.35 19.34 -2.17
CA PRO A 89 -12.08 19.65 -0.77
C PRO A 89 -12.60 18.53 0.16
N ILE A 90 -11.84 18.26 1.22
CA ILE A 90 -12.21 17.35 2.31
C ILE A 90 -13.00 18.14 3.36
N SER A 91 -14.13 17.59 3.81
CA SER A 91 -14.75 18.07 5.06
C SER A 91 -13.88 17.64 6.23
N LEU A 92 -13.75 18.50 7.25
CA LEU A 92 -12.84 18.26 8.37
C LEU A 92 -13.08 16.87 9.00
N GLY A 93 -12.04 16.02 9.00
CA GLY A 93 -12.11 14.66 9.54
C GLY A 93 -12.68 13.59 8.60
N SER A 94 -13.08 13.93 7.36
CA SER A 94 -13.45 12.93 6.35
C SER A 94 -12.23 12.30 5.68
N GLU A 95 -12.36 11.06 5.22
CA GLU A 95 -11.31 10.41 4.46
C GLU A 95 -11.48 10.73 2.96
N PRO A 96 -10.38 10.84 2.19
CA PRO A 96 -10.49 10.91 0.75
C PRO A 96 -10.60 9.50 0.19
N VAL A 97 -11.80 8.98 -0.07
CA VAL A 97 -11.91 7.54 -0.38
C VAL A 97 -11.59 7.20 -1.83
N PHE A 98 -12.18 7.88 -2.82
CA PHE A 98 -12.04 7.43 -4.21
C PHE A 98 -11.78 8.54 -5.23
N LEU A 99 -12.71 9.50 -5.41
CA LEU A 99 -12.56 10.52 -6.47
C LEU A 99 -11.27 11.32 -6.32
N ARG A 100 -10.95 11.74 -5.09
CA ARG A 100 -9.69 12.43 -4.82
C ARG A 100 -8.48 11.53 -5.10
N ALA A 101 -8.50 10.26 -4.67
CA ALA A 101 -7.40 9.34 -4.95
C ALA A 101 -7.22 9.08 -6.46
N LEU A 102 -8.33 9.04 -7.22
CA LEU A 102 -8.35 8.89 -8.67
C LEU A 102 -7.75 10.11 -9.38
N PHE A 103 -8.27 11.32 -9.13
CA PHE A 103 -7.81 12.55 -9.77
C PHE A 103 -6.42 12.99 -9.27
N SER A 104 -6.22 12.89 -7.96
CA SER A 104 -5.01 12.44 -7.27
C SER A 104 -3.90 11.87 -8.12
N SER A 105 -4.08 10.58 -8.34
CA SER A 105 -3.19 9.70 -9.08
C SER A 105 -3.08 10.12 -10.54
N PHE A 106 -4.18 10.50 -11.18
CA PHE A 106 -4.18 10.96 -12.57
C PHE A 106 -3.25 12.17 -12.75
N GLY A 107 -3.44 13.22 -11.95
CA GLY A 107 -2.64 14.44 -12.02
C GLY A 107 -1.16 14.20 -11.76
N LEU A 108 -0.82 13.37 -10.78
CA LEU A 108 0.57 13.12 -10.40
C LEU A 108 1.33 12.17 -11.32
N SER A 109 0.62 11.23 -11.95
CA SER A 109 1.27 10.12 -12.64
C SER A 109 1.10 10.14 -14.16
N PHE A 110 -0.07 10.54 -14.66
CA PHE A 110 -0.39 10.40 -16.08
C PHE A 110 0.51 11.28 -16.94
N PHE A 111 0.68 12.56 -16.61
CA PHE A 111 1.43 13.50 -17.44
C PHE A 111 2.94 13.21 -17.42
N VAL A 112 3.47 12.81 -16.26
CA VAL A 112 4.88 12.41 -16.12
C VAL A 112 5.11 11.11 -16.88
N GLY A 113 4.22 10.13 -16.73
CA GLY A 113 4.24 8.89 -17.51
C GLY A 113 4.16 9.14 -19.01
N PHE A 114 3.25 10.02 -19.44
CA PHE A 114 3.14 10.44 -20.84
C PHE A 114 4.44 11.01 -21.38
N PHE A 115 5.10 11.86 -20.59
CA PHE A 115 6.37 12.43 -20.99
C PHE A 115 7.48 11.39 -21.12
N ILE A 116 7.56 10.46 -20.17
CA ILE A 116 8.49 9.32 -20.19
C ILE A 116 8.24 8.46 -21.44
N GLY A 117 7.00 8.04 -21.69
CA GLY A 117 6.65 7.26 -22.87
C GLY A 117 6.89 8.00 -24.18
N PHE A 118 6.73 9.32 -24.22
CA PHE A 118 7.08 10.12 -25.38
C PHE A 118 8.60 10.10 -25.65
N LEU A 119 9.43 10.16 -24.60
CA LEU A 119 10.88 10.16 -24.72
C LEU A 119 11.43 8.82 -25.21
N PHE A 120 10.81 7.68 -24.85
CA PHE A 120 11.33 6.36 -25.18
C PHE A 120 11.48 6.13 -26.70
N PRO A 121 10.50 6.38 -27.58
CA PRO A 121 10.71 6.30 -29.03
C PRO A 121 11.76 7.31 -29.55
N GLN A 122 11.85 8.53 -28.99
CA GLN A 122 12.84 9.51 -29.43
C GLN A 122 14.27 9.06 -29.11
N SER A 123 14.43 8.31 -28.01
CA SER A 123 15.72 7.80 -27.57
C SER A 123 16.34 6.80 -28.58
N ILE A 124 15.51 6.12 -29.38
CA ILE A 124 15.95 5.23 -30.47
C ILE A 124 16.55 5.98 -31.66
N LEU A 125 16.10 7.22 -31.92
CA LEU A 125 16.74 8.08 -32.92
C LEU A 125 18.16 8.47 -32.47
N PHE A 126 18.40 8.55 -31.17
CA PHE A 126 19.70 8.81 -30.60
C PHE A 126 20.59 7.56 -30.53
N GLN A 127 20.03 6.37 -30.26
CA GLN A 127 20.72 5.09 -30.29
C GLN A 127 19.80 3.96 -30.78
N LYS A 128 20.13 3.38 -31.94
CA LYS A 128 19.30 2.33 -32.58
C LYS A 128 19.28 0.97 -31.86
N ASP A 129 20.15 0.75 -30.87
CA ASP A 129 20.25 -0.51 -30.11
C ASP A 129 19.30 -0.47 -28.91
N LEU A 130 18.05 -0.92 -29.12
CA LEU A 130 17.00 -0.98 -28.08
C LEU A 130 17.42 -1.81 -26.85
N PRO A 131 17.99 -3.03 -26.96
CA PRO A 131 18.47 -3.76 -25.80
C PRO A 131 19.49 -2.98 -24.96
N LYS A 132 20.43 -2.27 -25.62
CA LYS A 132 21.41 -1.45 -24.91
C LYS A 132 20.75 -0.27 -24.22
N LEU A 133 19.76 0.34 -24.85
CA LEU A 133 18.97 1.43 -24.26
C LEU A 133 18.26 0.97 -22.99
N PHE A 134 17.50 -0.12 -23.11
CA PHE A 134 16.73 -0.72 -22.02
C PHE A 134 17.63 -1.16 -20.85
N LEU A 135 18.83 -1.68 -21.14
CA LEU A 135 19.84 -2.02 -20.12
C LEU A 135 20.25 -0.79 -19.29
N PHE A 136 20.69 0.29 -19.94
CA PHE A 136 21.20 1.46 -19.21
C PHE A 136 20.08 2.22 -18.50
N GLU A 137 18.89 2.28 -19.09
CA GLU A 137 17.70 2.80 -18.42
C GLU A 137 17.38 1.99 -17.15
N SER A 138 17.26 0.67 -17.25
CA SER A 138 16.97 -0.21 -16.12
C SER A 138 18.05 -0.14 -15.03
N LEU A 139 19.33 0.02 -15.39
CA LEU A 139 20.43 0.24 -14.43
C LEU A 139 20.31 1.59 -13.72
N GLY A 140 19.90 2.64 -14.43
CA GLY A 140 19.61 3.95 -13.83
C GLY A 140 18.47 3.87 -12.83
N SER A 141 17.39 3.21 -13.23
CA SER A 141 16.22 2.92 -12.40
C SER A 141 16.58 2.11 -11.14
N PHE A 142 17.41 1.08 -11.29
CA PHE A 142 17.96 0.30 -10.18
C PHE A 142 18.76 1.16 -9.20
N ALA A 143 19.69 1.97 -9.71
CA ALA A 143 20.53 2.85 -8.89
C ALA A 143 19.70 3.90 -8.15
N SER A 144 18.66 4.45 -8.80
CA SER A 144 17.74 5.41 -8.19
C SER A 144 16.98 4.82 -7.00
N GLY A 145 16.42 3.62 -7.13
CA GLY A 145 15.72 2.97 -6.03
C GLY A 145 16.62 2.69 -4.81
N ILE A 146 17.88 2.29 -5.02
CA ILE A 146 18.86 2.09 -3.93
C ILE A 146 19.20 3.45 -3.29
N PHE A 147 19.52 4.44 -4.12
CA PHE A 147 19.95 5.75 -3.65
C PHE A 147 18.86 6.46 -2.84
N LEU A 148 17.61 6.41 -3.30
CA LEU A 148 16.47 6.93 -2.56
C LEU A 148 16.29 6.21 -1.22
N THR A 149 16.27 4.88 -1.25
CA THR A 149 16.02 4.04 -0.07
C THR A 149 17.04 4.26 1.05
N LEU A 150 18.32 4.30 0.70
CA LEU A 150 19.40 4.35 1.67
C LEU A 150 19.67 5.76 2.18
N PHE A 151 19.58 6.77 1.31
CA PHE A 151 20.05 8.12 1.61
C PHE A 151 18.90 9.13 1.67
N LEU A 152 18.20 9.37 0.57
CA LEU A 152 17.38 10.58 0.46
C LEU A 152 16.09 10.56 1.27
N LEU A 153 15.39 9.42 1.34
CA LEU A 153 14.04 9.37 1.95
C LEU A 153 14.05 9.64 3.47
N LYS A 154 15.22 9.59 4.12
CA LYS A 154 15.38 9.91 5.55
C LYS A 154 15.61 11.39 5.81
N PHE A 155 16.14 12.13 4.83
CA PHE A 155 16.67 13.48 5.05
C PHE A 155 15.95 14.56 4.25
N LEU A 156 15.38 14.22 3.08
CA LEU A 156 14.73 15.20 2.21
C LEU A 156 13.22 14.99 2.14
N SER A 157 12.48 16.08 2.27
CA SER A 157 11.07 16.14 1.90
C SER A 157 10.90 15.86 0.38
N PRO A 158 9.73 15.40 -0.08
CA PRO A 158 9.47 15.18 -1.50
C PRO A 158 9.77 16.39 -2.37
N TYR A 159 9.40 17.57 -1.87
CA TYR A 159 9.69 18.86 -2.51
C TYR A 159 11.20 19.06 -2.76
N LYS A 160 12.01 18.93 -1.71
CA LYS A 160 13.48 19.09 -1.79
C LYS A 160 14.11 18.06 -2.72
N GLY A 161 13.63 16.83 -2.68
CA GLY A 161 14.09 15.76 -3.58
C GLY A 161 13.87 16.10 -5.05
N ILE A 162 12.66 16.53 -5.40
CA ILE A 162 12.28 16.93 -6.77
C ILE A 162 13.15 18.08 -7.26
N LEU A 163 13.38 19.11 -6.42
CA LEU A 163 14.22 20.26 -6.78
C LEU A 163 15.69 19.88 -6.94
N LEU A 164 16.22 19.01 -6.07
CA LEU A 164 17.60 18.52 -6.18
C LEU A 164 17.84 17.77 -7.50
N LEU A 165 16.94 16.85 -7.85
CA LEU A 165 17.08 16.13 -9.11
C LEU A 165 16.90 17.05 -10.32
N SER A 166 15.97 18.01 -10.22
CA SER A 166 15.77 19.05 -11.24
C SER A 166 17.06 19.83 -11.49
N PHE A 167 17.77 20.23 -10.43
CA PHE A 167 19.08 20.88 -10.50
C PHE A 167 20.10 20.00 -11.22
N ILE A 168 20.21 18.72 -10.84
CA ILE A 168 21.14 17.77 -11.47
C ILE A 168 20.85 17.64 -12.98
N ILE A 169 19.58 17.46 -13.37
CA ILE A 169 19.20 17.35 -14.78
C ILE A 169 19.62 18.61 -15.54
N PHE A 170 19.35 19.82 -15.02
CA PHE A 170 19.76 21.06 -15.67
C PHE A 170 21.28 21.20 -15.85
N LEU A 171 22.11 20.70 -14.94
CA LEU A 171 23.58 20.72 -15.10
C LEU A 171 24.04 19.90 -16.31
N PHE A 172 23.35 18.81 -16.60
CA PHE A 172 23.63 17.91 -17.73
C PHE A 172 22.76 18.20 -18.98
N SER A 173 21.89 19.21 -18.93
CA SER A 173 21.09 19.68 -20.06
C SER A 173 21.91 20.39 -21.13
N ILE A 174 21.27 20.72 -22.25
CA ILE A 174 21.87 21.53 -23.32
C ILE A 174 22.34 22.90 -22.80
N LYS A 175 23.42 23.45 -23.39
CA LYS A 175 24.09 24.69 -22.91
C LYS A 175 23.13 25.83 -22.52
N LYS A 176 22.14 26.13 -23.36
CA LYS A 176 21.16 27.21 -23.10
C LYS A 176 20.27 26.95 -21.89
N LEU A 177 19.97 25.68 -21.59
CA LEU A 177 19.08 25.31 -20.47
C LEU A 177 19.83 25.15 -19.15
N LYS A 178 21.18 25.14 -19.15
CA LYS A 178 21.97 25.06 -17.91
C LYS A 178 21.74 26.25 -16.98
N TYR A 179 21.45 27.43 -17.52
CA TYR A 179 21.13 28.62 -16.73
C TYR A 179 19.85 28.45 -15.89
N PHE A 180 18.93 27.58 -16.30
CA PHE A 180 17.74 27.25 -15.51
C PHE A 180 18.03 26.37 -14.30
N ALA A 181 19.28 25.91 -14.10
CA ALA A 181 19.67 25.25 -12.85
C ALA A 181 19.49 26.18 -11.63
N VAL A 182 19.45 27.49 -11.82
CA VAL A 182 19.16 28.44 -10.71
C VAL A 182 17.69 28.38 -10.28
N LEU A 183 16.76 27.99 -11.16
CA LEU A 183 15.33 27.98 -10.85
C LEU A 183 14.97 27.01 -9.72
N PRO A 184 15.43 25.74 -9.70
CA PRO A 184 15.22 24.87 -8.54
C PRO A 184 15.80 25.43 -7.24
N LEU A 185 16.95 26.11 -7.29
CA LEU A 185 17.56 26.74 -6.12
C LEU A 185 16.73 27.92 -5.60
N PHE A 186 16.16 28.72 -6.50
CA PHE A 186 15.25 29.80 -6.15
C PHE A 186 13.95 29.28 -5.53
N LEU A 187 13.40 28.20 -6.07
CA LEU A 187 12.16 27.60 -5.56
C LEU A 187 12.31 27.04 -4.13
N LEU A 188 13.52 26.62 -3.72
CA LEU A 188 13.77 26.19 -2.33
C LEU A 188 13.39 27.25 -1.29
N ILE A 189 13.39 28.54 -1.65
CA ILE A 189 13.04 29.64 -0.74
C ILE A 189 11.55 29.57 -0.34
N PHE A 190 10.67 29.07 -1.22
CA PHE A 190 9.22 29.04 -1.02
C PHE A 190 8.71 27.76 -0.35
N GLU A 191 9.59 26.99 0.29
CA GLU A 191 9.23 25.69 0.90
C GLU A 191 8.09 25.84 1.92
N ASN A 192 8.13 26.88 2.75
CA ASN A 192 7.15 27.08 3.82
C ASN A 192 5.76 27.37 3.26
N GLU A 193 5.67 28.21 2.24
CA GLU A 193 4.43 28.58 1.55
C GLU A 193 3.82 27.36 0.85
N PHE A 194 4.64 26.56 0.16
CA PHE A 194 4.17 25.33 -0.48
C PHE A 194 3.69 24.31 0.55
N ASN A 195 4.42 24.14 1.67
CA ASN A 195 4.02 23.24 2.75
C ASN A 195 2.72 23.70 3.43
N TYR A 196 2.55 25.01 3.63
CA TYR A 196 1.32 25.57 4.20
C TYR A 196 0.09 25.26 3.32
N ILE A 197 0.21 25.49 2.00
CA ILE A 197 -0.84 25.15 1.03
C ILE A 197 -1.10 23.64 1.05
N ARG A 198 -0.05 22.82 1.06
CA ARG A 198 -0.13 21.36 1.14
C ARG A 198 -0.95 20.91 2.35
N TYR A 199 -0.64 21.39 3.55
CA TYR A 199 -1.33 20.98 4.78
C TYR A 199 -2.80 21.41 4.79
N LYS A 200 -3.10 22.65 4.40
CA LYS A 200 -4.50 23.10 4.28
C LYS A 200 -5.29 22.28 3.29
N SER A 201 -4.66 21.89 2.17
CA SER A 201 -5.32 21.14 1.10
C SER A 201 -5.77 19.74 1.50
N ILE A 202 -5.25 19.19 2.61
CA ILE A 202 -5.67 17.88 3.14
C ILE A 202 -6.51 18.00 4.42
N GLY A 203 -6.92 19.21 4.80
CA GLY A 203 -7.78 19.43 5.96
C GLY A 203 -7.07 19.24 7.30
N ILE A 204 -5.74 19.41 7.35
CA ILE A 204 -5.02 19.42 8.63
C ILE A 204 -5.49 20.62 9.47
N LEU A 205 -5.89 20.33 10.70
CA LEU A 205 -6.33 21.32 11.67
C LEU A 205 -5.18 21.81 12.54
N GLY A 206 -5.18 23.11 12.84
CA GLY A 206 -4.21 23.73 13.75
C GLY A 206 -2.87 24.06 13.10
N ASP A 207 -1.98 24.62 13.91
CA ASP A 207 -0.65 25.02 13.45
C ASP A 207 0.28 23.80 13.44
N VAL A 208 1.00 23.61 12.33
CA VAL A 208 1.93 22.48 12.19
C VAL A 208 3.17 22.74 13.04
N GLU A 209 3.30 22.01 14.14
CA GLU A 209 4.49 22.07 15.00
C GLU A 209 5.65 21.27 14.40
N LYS A 210 5.32 20.12 13.79
CA LYS A 210 6.34 19.17 13.33
C LYS A 210 5.80 18.28 12.22
N GLU A 211 6.58 18.14 11.17
CA GLU A 211 6.46 17.05 10.20
C GLU A 211 7.68 16.14 10.32
N ALA A 212 7.44 14.83 10.27
CA ALA A 212 8.51 13.85 10.17
C ALA A 212 8.12 12.72 9.22
N GLN A 213 9.14 12.08 8.68
CA GLN A 213 8.99 10.83 7.96
C GLN A 213 9.69 9.73 8.74
N SER A 214 8.93 8.75 9.20
CA SER A 214 9.49 7.51 9.73
C SER A 214 9.62 6.47 8.61
N PRO A 215 10.39 5.38 8.81
CA PRO A 215 10.39 4.24 7.90
C PRO A 215 9.02 3.54 7.74
N TYR A 216 8.04 3.93 8.57
CA TYR A 216 6.71 3.35 8.62
C TYR A 216 5.69 4.25 7.92
N GLN A 217 5.73 5.56 8.16
CA GLN A 217 4.68 6.50 7.74
C GLN A 217 5.14 7.95 7.79
N ASN A 218 4.38 8.83 7.14
CA ASN A 218 4.46 10.27 7.36
C ASN A 218 3.68 10.65 8.62
N ILE A 219 4.24 11.52 9.44
CA ILE A 219 3.69 11.93 10.74
C ILE A 219 3.67 13.44 10.78
N ILE A 220 2.49 14.01 10.97
CA ILE A 220 2.30 15.46 11.14
C ILE A 220 1.65 15.70 12.50
N ILE A 221 2.16 16.69 13.22
CA ILE A 221 1.71 17.05 14.55
C ILE A 221 1.31 18.50 14.49
N THR A 222 0.09 18.75 14.93
CA THR A 222 -0.44 20.10 15.01
C THR A 222 -0.87 20.45 16.42
N SER A 223 -0.87 21.75 16.71
CA SER A 223 -1.45 22.31 17.92
C SER A 223 -2.77 23.00 17.59
N LEU A 224 -3.80 22.66 18.36
CA LEU A 224 -5.09 23.34 18.33
C LEU A 224 -5.44 23.71 19.76
N LYS A 225 -5.19 24.98 20.13
CA LYS A 225 -5.24 25.45 21.53
C LYS A 225 -4.31 24.60 22.41
N ASP A 226 -4.84 23.95 23.44
CA ASP A 226 -4.09 23.12 24.41
C ASP A 226 -3.98 21.64 24.00
N VAL A 227 -4.54 21.25 22.85
CA VAL A 227 -4.57 19.87 22.38
C VAL A 227 -3.66 19.71 21.17
N LYS A 228 -2.80 18.69 21.20
CA LYS A 228 -2.01 18.26 20.05
C LYS A 228 -2.79 17.22 19.25
N CYS A 229 -2.85 17.39 17.95
CA CYS A 229 -3.44 16.42 17.03
C CYS A 229 -2.34 15.74 16.22
N ILE A 230 -2.47 14.45 15.99
CA ILE A 230 -1.49 13.65 15.24
C ILE A 230 -2.15 13.08 14.01
N TYR A 231 -1.48 13.29 12.90
CA TYR A 231 -1.89 12.81 11.59
C TYR A 231 -0.85 11.81 11.07
N LEU A 232 -1.32 10.62 10.70
CA LEU A 232 -0.51 9.56 10.10
C LEU A 232 -0.91 9.41 8.63
N ASN A 233 0.04 9.56 7.71
CA ASN A 233 -0.19 9.58 6.26
C ASN A 233 -1.34 10.52 5.84
N GLY A 234 -1.36 11.73 6.39
CA GLY A 234 -2.37 12.75 6.09
C GLY A 234 -3.73 12.53 6.76
N ARG A 235 -3.88 11.50 7.62
CA ARG A 235 -5.13 11.18 8.32
C ARG A 235 -5.04 11.43 9.81
N PHE A 236 -6.08 12.02 10.39
CA PHE A 236 -6.19 12.12 11.85
C PHE A 236 -6.11 10.73 12.47
N SER A 237 -5.19 10.56 13.43
CA SER A 237 -4.99 9.31 14.15
C SER A 237 -5.42 9.45 15.61
N SER A 238 -4.99 10.52 16.27
CA SER A 238 -5.21 10.70 17.71
C SER A 238 -4.97 12.14 18.14
N GLN A 239 -5.37 12.44 19.37
CA GLN A 239 -5.14 13.72 20.03
C GLN A 239 -4.60 13.51 21.45
N PHE A 240 -3.81 14.47 21.95
CA PHE A 240 -3.20 14.43 23.29
C PHE A 240 -3.12 15.84 23.91
N PRO A 241 -3.38 16.01 25.22
CA PRO A 241 -3.81 14.99 26.19
C PRO A 241 -5.26 14.55 25.96
N SER A 242 -5.59 13.29 26.30
CA SER A 242 -6.99 12.86 26.31
C SER A 242 -7.72 13.48 27.50
N VAL A 243 -8.94 13.98 27.29
CA VAL A 243 -9.76 14.52 28.36
C VAL A 243 -10.20 13.37 29.31
N GLY A 244 -9.82 13.43 30.59
CA GLY A 244 -10.22 12.49 31.66
C GLY A 244 -9.10 11.57 32.19
N GLU A 245 -9.15 11.21 33.49
CA GLU A 245 -8.14 10.38 34.17
C GLU A 245 -8.18 8.90 33.78
N ILE A 246 -9.34 8.34 33.42
CA ILE A 246 -9.45 7.01 32.82
C ILE A 246 -10.33 7.10 31.59
N ASN A 247 -9.74 6.79 30.45
CA ASN A 247 -10.49 6.72 29.20
C ASN A 247 -11.53 5.60 29.28
N ILE A 248 -12.77 5.86 28.87
CA ILE A 248 -13.85 4.85 28.80
C ILE A 248 -13.42 3.61 27.99
N ARG A 249 -12.45 3.77 27.09
CA ARG A 249 -11.81 2.67 26.36
C ARG A 249 -11.19 1.61 27.27
N TYR A 250 -10.72 1.93 28.48
CA TYR A 250 -10.19 0.93 29.42
C TYR A 250 -11.28 0.13 30.13
N TYR A 251 -12.56 0.47 30.01
CA TYR A 251 -13.61 -0.21 30.76
C TYR A 251 -13.72 -1.72 30.48
N PRO A 252 -13.57 -2.21 29.24
CA PRO A 252 -13.61 -3.63 28.95
C PRO A 252 -12.52 -4.46 29.65
N PHE A 253 -11.38 -3.87 30.02
CA PHE A 253 -10.35 -4.52 30.86
C PHE A 253 -10.93 -4.94 32.23
N PHE A 254 -11.87 -4.16 32.76
CA PHE A 254 -12.48 -4.40 34.06
C PHE A 254 -13.42 -5.60 34.06
N LEU A 255 -13.84 -6.08 32.89
CA LEU A 255 -14.69 -7.25 32.72
C LEU A 255 -13.94 -8.58 32.79
N ILE A 256 -12.61 -8.56 32.78
CA ILE A 256 -11.82 -9.80 32.83
C ILE A 256 -11.88 -10.37 34.25
N PRO A 257 -12.45 -11.58 34.47
CA PRO A 257 -12.72 -12.13 35.80
C PRO A 257 -11.49 -12.78 36.41
N LYS A 258 -10.34 -12.10 36.38
CA LYS A 258 -9.12 -12.52 37.07
C LYS A 258 -8.18 -11.37 37.35
N ASN A 259 -7.27 -11.58 38.30
CA ASN A 259 -6.12 -10.71 38.48
C ASN A 259 -5.14 -10.91 37.32
N LEU A 260 -4.71 -9.80 36.72
CA LEU A 260 -3.86 -9.80 35.54
C LEU A 260 -2.42 -9.54 35.98
N ASN A 261 -1.51 -10.44 35.59
CA ASN A 261 -0.08 -10.26 35.82
C ASN A 261 0.64 -9.86 34.54
N ASP A 262 0.23 -10.42 33.40
CA ASP A 262 0.89 -10.23 32.10
C ASP A 262 -0.09 -9.64 31.08
N LEU A 263 0.13 -8.38 30.71
CA LEU A 263 -0.68 -7.62 29.75
C LEU A 263 0.15 -7.28 28.51
N LEU A 264 -0.38 -7.62 27.33
CA LEU A 264 0.13 -7.16 26.05
C LEU A 264 -0.87 -6.22 25.39
N ILE A 265 -0.39 -5.08 24.90
CA ILE A 265 -1.20 -4.09 24.20
C ILE A 265 -0.57 -3.80 22.84
N TYR A 266 -1.40 -3.74 21.79
CA TYR A 266 -1.03 -3.17 20.50
C TYR A 266 -2.07 -2.12 20.11
N GLY A 267 -1.58 -0.93 19.77
CA GLY A 267 -2.42 0.27 19.64
C GLY A 267 -2.25 1.20 20.85
N PHE A 268 -3.33 1.87 21.24
CA PHE A 268 -3.38 2.84 22.35
C PHE A 268 -2.64 2.32 23.59
N PRO A 269 -1.61 3.05 24.09
CA PRO A 269 -1.85 4.27 24.87
C PRO A 269 -0.79 5.34 24.59
N MET A 270 -1.11 6.19 23.63
CA MET A 270 -0.31 7.32 23.14
C MET A 270 -0.12 8.41 24.21
N GLY A 271 0.71 8.17 25.23
CA GLY A 271 1.01 9.10 26.33
C GLY A 271 0.12 8.97 27.58
N ASN A 272 -0.69 7.90 27.67
CA ASN A 272 -1.60 7.63 28.79
C ASN A 272 -1.17 6.43 29.65
N GLU A 273 0.12 6.08 29.61
CA GLU A 273 0.68 4.92 30.32
C GLU A 273 0.53 5.03 31.83
N ARG A 274 0.47 6.25 32.38
CA ARG A 274 0.16 6.51 33.79
C ARG A 274 -1.15 5.84 34.24
N GLN A 275 -2.14 5.77 33.36
CA GLN A 275 -3.41 5.11 33.66
C GLN A 275 -3.24 3.60 33.81
N LEU A 276 -2.23 3.00 33.17
CA LEU A 276 -1.93 1.58 33.29
C LEU A 276 -1.25 1.26 34.62
N GLU A 277 -0.51 2.20 35.21
CA GLU A 277 0.12 2.02 36.53
C GLU A 277 -0.96 1.85 37.62
N ASN A 278 -2.10 2.53 37.49
CA ASN A 278 -3.25 2.38 38.38
C ASN A 278 -3.84 0.96 38.37
N LEU A 279 -3.59 0.16 37.32
CA LEU A 279 -4.14 -1.19 37.18
C LEU A 279 -3.38 -2.24 37.99
N LYS A 280 -2.25 -1.89 38.64
CA LYS A 280 -1.43 -2.78 39.49
C LYS A 280 -1.01 -4.11 38.82
N ILE A 281 -0.81 -4.09 37.50
CA ILE A 281 -0.36 -5.24 36.71
C ILE A 281 1.16 -5.32 36.75
N LYS A 282 1.73 -6.51 36.97
CA LYS A 282 3.18 -6.71 37.13
C LYS A 282 3.97 -6.44 35.85
N ASN A 283 3.53 -7.03 34.73
CA ASN A 283 4.22 -7.00 33.46
C ASN A 283 3.29 -6.41 32.39
N ILE A 284 3.59 -5.20 31.95
CA ILE A 284 2.87 -4.53 30.86
C ILE A 284 3.84 -4.38 29.68
N LYS A 285 3.42 -4.83 28.50
CA LYS A 285 4.15 -4.63 27.25
C LYS A 285 3.25 -3.98 26.22
N ILE A 286 3.71 -2.86 25.67
CA ILE A 286 3.06 -2.14 24.57
C ILE A 286 3.93 -2.34 23.33
N VAL A 287 3.35 -2.87 22.26
CA VAL A 287 4.07 -3.09 21.01
C VAL A 287 3.74 -1.95 20.06
N GLU A 288 4.75 -1.12 19.76
CA GLU A 288 4.66 -0.02 18.80
C GLU A 288 5.87 -0.11 17.86
N PRO A 289 5.68 -0.44 16.57
CA PRO A 289 6.78 -0.58 15.64
C PRO A 289 7.54 0.72 15.36
N ASP A 290 6.90 1.89 15.48
CA ASP A 290 7.48 3.19 15.12
C ASP A 290 8.08 3.94 16.33
N PRO A 291 9.42 3.96 16.49
CA PRO A 291 10.06 4.64 17.62
C PRO A 291 9.84 6.14 17.64
N PHE A 292 9.51 6.74 16.48
CA PHE A 292 9.24 8.17 16.40
C PHE A 292 7.98 8.53 17.20
N LEU A 293 6.95 7.68 17.13
CA LEU A 293 5.71 7.88 17.89
C LEU A 293 6.00 7.83 19.40
N ILE A 294 6.70 6.80 19.86
CA ILE A 294 7.06 6.62 21.29
C ILE A 294 7.75 7.88 21.84
N LYS A 295 8.77 8.38 21.12
CA LYS A 295 9.51 9.58 21.53
C LYS A 295 8.62 10.82 21.60
N GLN A 296 7.69 10.95 20.65
CA GLN A 296 6.85 12.12 20.53
C GLN A 296 5.76 12.20 21.61
N PHE A 297 5.22 11.05 22.01
CA PHE A 297 4.26 10.97 23.12
C PHE A 297 4.89 11.17 24.50
N LYS A 298 6.23 11.35 24.58
CA LYS A 298 6.98 11.29 25.85
C LYS A 298 6.64 10.03 26.65
N ALA A 299 6.37 8.95 25.92
CA ALA A 299 5.94 7.69 26.47
C ALA A 299 7.05 7.08 27.34
N GLU A 300 6.66 6.36 28.40
CA GLU A 300 7.64 5.67 29.24
C GLU A 300 8.22 4.46 28.50
N GLU A 301 9.43 4.62 27.96
CA GLU A 301 10.08 3.61 27.11
C GLU A 301 10.16 2.21 27.74
N LYS A 302 10.10 2.11 29.08
CA LYS A 302 10.12 0.84 29.83
C LYS A 302 9.00 -0.13 29.44
N PHE A 303 7.83 0.39 29.03
CA PHE A 303 6.69 -0.44 28.61
C PHE A 303 6.75 -0.85 27.15
N TYR A 304 7.58 -0.20 26.32
CA TYR A 304 7.47 -0.30 24.88
C TYR A 304 8.43 -1.31 24.25
N VAL A 305 7.90 -2.07 23.30
CA VAL A 305 8.65 -2.96 22.44
C VAL A 305 8.59 -2.44 21.01
N LYS A 306 9.74 -1.96 20.51
CA LYS A 306 9.92 -1.36 19.17
C LYS A 306 9.95 -2.43 18.07
N LYS A 307 8.84 -3.12 17.83
CA LYS A 307 8.76 -4.25 16.89
C LYS A 307 7.38 -4.41 16.27
N ASP A 308 7.33 -5.06 15.09
CA ASP A 308 6.08 -5.54 14.50
C ASP A 308 5.38 -6.57 15.40
N ILE A 309 4.08 -6.42 15.64
CA ILE A 309 3.32 -7.32 16.53
C ILE A 309 3.29 -8.76 16.04
N ARG A 310 3.17 -9.02 14.74
CA ARG A 310 3.18 -10.41 14.24
C ARG A 310 4.55 -11.05 14.43
N ALA A 311 5.62 -10.29 14.20
CA ALA A 311 6.99 -10.76 14.44
C ALA A 311 7.24 -11.00 15.94
N PHE A 312 6.79 -10.08 16.80
CA PHE A 312 6.90 -10.19 18.26
C PHE A 312 6.22 -11.46 18.79
N LEU A 313 4.97 -11.71 18.39
CA LEU A 313 4.20 -12.89 18.82
C LEU A 313 4.79 -14.22 18.32
N LYS A 314 5.48 -14.22 17.16
CA LYS A 314 6.11 -15.43 16.60
C LYS A 314 7.42 -15.80 17.27
N GLU A 315 8.21 -14.81 17.65
CA GLU A 315 9.54 -15.05 18.23
C GLU A 315 9.49 -15.33 19.73
N LYS A 316 8.58 -14.70 20.46
CA LYS A 316 8.49 -14.82 21.92
C LYS A 316 7.55 -15.95 22.31
N LYS A 317 8.01 -16.78 23.25
CA LYS A 317 7.23 -17.86 23.88
C LYS A 317 6.50 -17.42 25.15
N GLU A 318 6.55 -16.14 25.49
CA GLU A 318 5.82 -15.60 26.64
C GLU A 318 4.31 -15.73 26.41
N LYS A 319 3.58 -16.04 27.48
CA LYS A 319 2.12 -16.14 27.47
C LYS A 319 1.51 -15.02 28.31
N TYR A 320 0.47 -14.39 27.80
CA TYR A 320 -0.20 -13.26 28.44
C TYR A 320 -1.53 -13.66 29.07
N ASP A 321 -1.91 -12.98 30.15
CA ASP A 321 -3.23 -13.10 30.77
C ASP A 321 -4.29 -12.39 29.94
N LEU A 322 -3.92 -11.25 29.36
CA LEU A 322 -4.77 -10.43 28.52
C LEU A 322 -3.94 -9.87 27.36
N ILE A 323 -4.46 -9.99 26.14
CA ILE A 323 -3.95 -9.29 24.96
C ILE A 323 -5.03 -8.32 24.49
N ILE A 324 -4.68 -7.04 24.35
CA ILE A 324 -5.56 -5.98 23.86
C ILE A 324 -5.08 -5.52 22.47
N MET A 325 -5.99 -5.50 21.52
CA MET A 325 -5.80 -4.91 20.19
C MET A 325 -6.77 -3.74 20.03
N ASP A 326 -6.24 -2.52 20.11
CA ASP A 326 -6.97 -1.30 19.78
C ASP A 326 -6.44 -0.77 18.44
N ILE A 327 -7.02 -1.28 17.35
CA ILE A 327 -6.63 -0.92 15.99
C ILE A 327 -7.75 -0.18 15.29
N GLN A 328 -7.40 0.89 14.59
CA GLN A 328 -8.33 1.56 13.69
C GLN A 328 -8.83 0.59 12.60
N PRO A 329 -10.05 0.75 12.09
CA PRO A 329 -10.56 -0.10 11.02
C PRO A 329 -9.58 -0.12 9.84
N PRO A 330 -9.20 -1.30 9.32
CA PRO A 330 -8.13 -1.39 8.35
C PRO A 330 -8.48 -0.65 7.06
N ASN A 331 -7.65 0.34 6.76
CA ASN A 331 -7.74 1.14 5.55
C ASN A 331 -6.67 0.74 4.52
N SER A 332 -5.91 -0.30 4.84
CA SER A 332 -4.84 -0.85 4.03
C SER A 332 -4.75 -2.37 4.21
N LEU A 333 -4.15 -3.06 3.26
CA LEU A 333 -3.81 -4.48 3.35
C LEU A 333 -2.88 -4.75 4.53
N LEU A 334 -1.98 -3.82 4.82
CA LEU A 334 -1.09 -3.84 5.97
C LEU A 334 -1.84 -3.88 7.31
N SER A 335 -2.87 -3.04 7.48
CA SER A 335 -3.68 -3.04 8.71
C SER A 335 -4.64 -4.24 8.71
N SER A 336 -5.13 -4.66 7.54
CA SER A 336 -6.01 -5.82 7.37
C SER A 336 -5.38 -7.14 7.85
N ARG A 337 -4.06 -7.30 7.73
CA ARG A 337 -3.33 -8.50 8.21
C ARG A 337 -3.43 -8.73 9.73
N LEU A 338 -3.83 -7.72 10.50
CA LEU A 338 -4.04 -7.80 11.95
C LEU A 338 -5.43 -8.32 12.32
N LEU A 339 -6.26 -8.64 11.33
CA LEU A 339 -7.60 -9.20 11.50
C LEU A 339 -7.77 -10.49 10.69
N THR A 340 -6.70 -11.28 10.52
CA THR A 340 -6.73 -12.57 9.81
C THR A 340 -6.80 -13.75 10.76
N VAL A 341 -7.32 -14.89 10.29
CA VAL A 341 -7.32 -16.14 11.05
C VAL A 341 -5.90 -16.54 11.47
N GLU A 342 -4.90 -16.35 10.61
CA GLU A 342 -3.49 -16.60 10.91
C GLU A 342 -2.96 -15.70 12.03
N PHE A 343 -3.38 -14.43 12.07
CA PHE A 343 -3.03 -13.54 13.16
C PHE A 343 -3.68 -13.96 14.48
N PHE A 344 -4.99 -14.27 14.46
CA PHE A 344 -5.68 -14.75 15.66
C PHE A 344 -5.10 -16.06 16.18
N LYS A 345 -4.59 -16.95 15.32
CA LYS A 345 -3.81 -18.13 15.74
C LYS A 345 -2.52 -17.76 16.46
N ASN A 346 -1.80 -16.72 16.01
CA ASN A 346 -0.62 -16.24 16.74
C ASN A 346 -1.02 -15.71 18.12
N ILE A 347 -2.11 -14.93 18.21
CA ILE A 347 -2.66 -14.45 19.49
C ILE A 347 -3.01 -15.63 20.41
N LYS A 348 -3.70 -16.65 19.89
CA LYS A 348 -4.03 -17.87 20.62
C LYS A 348 -2.80 -18.53 21.23
N ASN A 349 -1.72 -18.66 20.46
CA ASN A 349 -0.49 -19.31 20.90
C ASN A 349 0.27 -18.51 21.96
N SER A 350 0.09 -17.18 21.99
CA SER A 350 0.68 -16.27 22.98
C SER A 350 -0.23 -16.01 24.19
N LEU A 351 -1.39 -16.66 24.29
CA LEU A 351 -2.26 -16.57 25.46
C LEU A 351 -2.02 -17.72 26.44
N LYS A 352 -2.23 -17.44 27.73
CA LYS A 352 -2.39 -18.47 28.75
C LYS A 352 -3.70 -19.23 28.53
N ASP A 353 -3.81 -20.42 29.11
CA ASP A 353 -4.97 -21.31 28.89
C ASP A 353 -6.26 -20.75 29.52
N ASP A 354 -6.13 -19.82 30.46
CA ASP A 354 -7.19 -19.01 31.08
C ASP A 354 -7.13 -17.53 30.62
N GLY A 355 -6.39 -17.26 29.55
CA GLY A 355 -6.18 -15.91 29.02
C GLY A 355 -7.34 -15.39 28.17
N TYR A 356 -7.39 -14.07 28.03
CA TYR A 356 -8.43 -13.37 27.29
C TYR A 356 -7.83 -12.54 26.17
N PHE A 357 -8.55 -12.46 25.05
CA PHE A 357 -8.23 -11.56 23.94
C PHE A 357 -9.31 -10.51 23.80
N LEU A 358 -8.92 -9.24 23.76
CA LEU A 358 -9.81 -8.11 23.62
C LEU A 358 -9.50 -7.36 22.32
N LEU A 359 -10.50 -7.25 21.45
CA LEU A 359 -10.39 -6.59 20.15
C LEU A 359 -11.43 -5.48 20.04
N TYR A 360 -11.00 -4.23 19.90
CA TYR A 360 -11.88 -3.12 19.55
C TYR A 360 -12.13 -3.10 18.04
N LEU A 361 -13.38 -2.86 17.64
CA LEU A 361 -13.74 -2.71 16.23
C LEU A 361 -13.55 -1.29 15.72
N ASN A 362 -13.59 -0.29 16.61
CA ASN A 362 -13.50 1.15 16.27
C ASN A 362 -14.48 1.54 15.15
N LEU A 363 -15.71 1.05 15.25
CA LEU A 363 -16.81 1.36 14.33
C LEU A 363 -17.86 2.20 15.06
N PRO A 364 -18.51 3.17 14.39
CA PRO A 364 -19.62 3.91 14.97
C PRO A 364 -20.71 2.96 15.49
N SER A 365 -21.02 3.03 16.78
CA SER A 365 -22.03 2.17 17.42
C SER A 365 -23.47 2.50 16.98
N ASP A 366 -23.70 3.70 16.43
CA ASP A 366 -25.02 4.18 16.02
C ASP A 366 -25.37 3.87 14.56
N TYR A 367 -24.41 3.43 13.74
CA TYR A 367 -24.64 2.99 12.36
C TYR A 367 -24.52 1.47 12.29
N TRP A 368 -25.59 0.74 11.95
CA TRP A 368 -25.52 -0.74 11.81
C TRP A 368 -26.15 -1.22 10.51
N GLY A 369 -25.64 -0.70 9.39
CA GLY A 369 -26.05 -1.12 8.04
C GLY A 369 -25.54 -2.51 7.65
N LYS A 370 -26.05 -3.04 6.53
CA LYS A 370 -25.70 -4.36 5.99
C LYS A 370 -24.18 -4.58 5.82
N GLU A 371 -23.45 -3.55 5.39
CA GLU A 371 -22.01 -3.64 5.15
C GLU A 371 -21.22 -3.77 6.45
N MET A 372 -21.63 -3.04 7.49
CA MET A 372 -21.07 -3.16 8.84
C MET A 372 -21.42 -4.51 9.46
N GLU A 373 -22.64 -5.01 9.25
CA GLU A 373 -23.00 -6.38 9.63
C GLU A 373 -22.10 -7.40 8.95
N GLU A 374 -21.89 -7.33 7.63
CA GLU A 374 -21.02 -8.27 6.90
C GLU A 374 -19.56 -8.19 7.38
N TYR A 375 -19.04 -6.98 7.62
CA TYR A 375 -17.69 -6.77 8.13
C TYR A 375 -17.51 -7.36 9.54
N SER A 376 -18.38 -6.98 10.47
CA SER A 376 -18.36 -7.47 11.85
C SER A 376 -18.63 -8.98 11.94
N SER A 377 -19.55 -9.51 11.12
CA SER A 377 -19.85 -10.96 11.06
C SER A 377 -18.62 -11.75 10.64
N SER A 378 -17.83 -11.22 9.71
CA SER A 378 -16.63 -11.91 9.30
C SER A 378 -15.57 -11.93 10.40
N ILE A 379 -15.38 -10.81 11.11
CA ILE A 379 -14.43 -10.76 12.24
C ILE A 379 -14.85 -11.79 13.28
N TYR A 380 -16.13 -11.80 13.62
CA TYR A 380 -16.72 -12.75 14.55
C TYR A 380 -16.50 -14.22 14.11
N ASN A 381 -16.78 -14.55 12.84
CA ASN A 381 -16.55 -15.89 12.28
C ASN A 381 -15.06 -16.27 12.23
N SER A 382 -14.18 -15.30 12.05
CA SER A 382 -12.72 -15.52 12.06
C SER A 382 -12.23 -15.79 13.49
N LEU A 383 -12.73 -15.05 14.48
CA LEU A 383 -12.45 -15.30 15.91
C LEU A 383 -13.00 -16.66 16.37
N LYS A 384 -14.25 -16.99 16.05
CA LYS A 384 -14.88 -18.29 16.35
C LYS A 384 -14.15 -19.49 15.75
N SER A 385 -13.39 -19.28 14.67
CA SER A 385 -12.57 -20.35 14.09
C SER A 385 -11.29 -20.67 14.88
N VAL A 386 -10.96 -19.84 15.88
CA VAL A 386 -9.73 -19.93 16.67
C VAL A 386 -10.00 -20.08 18.17
N PHE A 387 -10.97 -19.32 18.68
CA PHE A 387 -11.40 -19.29 20.08
C PHE A 387 -12.73 -20.01 20.29
N ALA A 388 -12.87 -20.68 21.44
CA ALA A 388 -14.07 -21.43 21.78
C ALA A 388 -15.25 -20.50 22.14
N TYR A 389 -14.96 -19.39 22.83
CA TYR A 389 -15.96 -18.41 23.25
C TYR A 389 -15.58 -17.02 22.75
N VAL A 390 -16.54 -16.34 22.12
CA VAL A 390 -16.41 -14.97 21.60
C VAL A 390 -17.66 -14.20 22.01
N LYS A 391 -17.52 -13.20 22.88
CA LYS A 391 -18.62 -12.38 23.38
C LYS A 391 -18.52 -10.96 22.83
N LEU A 392 -19.65 -10.41 22.38
CA LEU A 392 -19.75 -9.03 21.94
C LEU A 392 -20.06 -8.10 23.12
N GLY A 393 -19.31 -7.01 23.24
CA GLY A 393 -19.63 -5.88 24.10
C GLY A 393 -19.87 -4.61 23.28
N ILE A 394 -20.80 -3.78 23.72
CA ILE A 394 -21.24 -2.58 23.00
C ILE A 394 -20.87 -1.35 23.82
N SER A 395 -19.74 -0.71 23.51
CA SER A 395 -19.41 0.61 24.04
C SER A 395 -19.62 1.68 22.97
N GLN A 396 -19.05 2.88 23.17
CA GLN A 396 -18.88 3.85 22.07
C GLN A 396 -18.27 3.18 20.85
N ASP A 397 -17.27 2.33 21.07
CA ASP A 397 -16.67 1.42 20.11
C ASP A 397 -17.05 -0.04 20.47
N PRO A 398 -17.74 -0.79 19.62
CA PRO A 398 -18.01 -2.20 19.85
C PRO A 398 -16.70 -3.00 19.97
N PHE A 399 -16.69 -4.05 20.79
CA PHE A 399 -15.50 -4.88 21.01
C PHE A 399 -15.88 -6.36 21.20
N PHE A 400 -14.92 -7.24 20.92
CA PHE A 400 -15.03 -8.67 21.20
C PHE A 400 -14.11 -9.08 22.34
N ILE A 401 -14.62 -9.90 23.26
CA ILE A 401 -13.83 -10.64 24.25
C ILE A 401 -13.82 -12.11 23.82
N SER A 402 -12.64 -12.64 23.53
CA SER A 402 -12.45 -14.03 23.11
C SER A 402 -11.62 -14.80 24.14
N SER A 403 -11.96 -16.07 24.38
CA SER A 403 -11.31 -16.92 25.37
C SER A 403 -11.47 -18.42 25.07
N PHE A 404 -10.75 -19.27 25.80
CA PHE A 404 -10.87 -20.74 25.70
C PHE A 404 -11.92 -21.32 26.65
N LYS A 405 -12.22 -20.62 27.74
CA LYS A 405 -13.21 -21.02 28.75
C LYS A 405 -14.38 -20.04 28.73
N ASN A 406 -15.59 -20.55 28.89
CA ASN A 406 -16.74 -19.67 29.06
C ASN A 406 -16.56 -18.89 30.37
N PHE A 407 -17.02 -17.64 30.38
CA PHE A 407 -17.06 -16.82 31.59
C PHE A 407 -18.38 -16.08 31.64
N ASP A 408 -18.94 -15.90 32.84
CA ASP A 408 -20.16 -15.10 33.00
C ASP A 408 -19.80 -13.63 33.16
N VAL A 409 -20.32 -12.79 32.26
CA VAL A 409 -20.03 -11.35 32.26
C VAL A 409 -20.71 -10.64 33.43
N GLU A 410 -21.94 -11.05 33.79
CA GLU A 410 -22.67 -10.43 34.90
C GLU A 410 -21.95 -10.72 36.22
N LYS A 411 -21.56 -11.98 36.41
CA LYS A 411 -20.74 -12.39 37.56
C LYS A 411 -19.39 -11.68 37.60
N ALA A 412 -18.72 -11.53 36.45
CA ALA A 412 -17.46 -10.80 36.37
C ALA A 412 -17.61 -9.33 36.78
N ILE A 413 -18.68 -8.66 36.37
CA ILE A 413 -18.98 -7.27 36.76
C ILE A 413 -19.20 -7.20 38.27
N GLU A 414 -19.95 -8.12 38.86
CA GLU A 414 -20.24 -8.15 40.30
C GLU A 414 -18.98 -8.40 41.14
N GLU A 415 -18.19 -9.40 40.77
CA GLU A 415 -16.94 -9.76 41.46
C GLU A 415 -15.91 -8.63 41.40
N ARG A 416 -15.84 -7.94 40.25
CA ARG A 416 -14.84 -6.90 40.03
C ARG A 416 -15.29 -5.52 40.51
N LYS A 417 -16.58 -5.28 40.74
CA LYS A 417 -17.13 -3.99 41.19
C LYS A 417 -16.35 -3.38 42.37
N LYS A 418 -15.99 -4.20 43.37
CA LYS A 418 -15.26 -3.77 44.57
C LYS A 418 -13.82 -3.31 44.30
N LEU A 419 -13.19 -3.80 43.23
CA LEU A 419 -11.85 -3.35 42.84
C LEU A 419 -11.86 -1.95 42.21
N PHE A 420 -13.04 -1.40 41.92
CA PHE A 420 -13.20 -0.15 41.17
C PHE A 420 -13.98 0.92 41.91
N GLU A 421 -14.44 0.64 43.14
CA GLU A 421 -15.01 1.66 44.02
C GLU A 421 -13.90 2.66 44.41
N GLY A 422 -14.10 3.94 44.09
CA GLY A 422 -13.14 5.02 44.38
C GLY A 422 -12.18 5.39 43.24
N ILE A 423 -12.35 4.82 42.05
CA ILE A 423 -11.63 5.26 40.85
C ILE A 423 -12.40 6.44 40.21
N ASP A 424 -11.81 7.63 40.20
CA ASP A 424 -12.43 8.83 39.63
C ASP A 424 -12.69 8.67 38.11
N GLY A 425 -13.92 9.01 37.69
CA GLY A 425 -14.37 8.83 36.30
C GLY A 425 -14.73 7.39 35.91
N PHE A 426 -14.66 6.41 36.83
CA PHE A 426 -15.16 5.06 36.63
C PHE A 426 -16.55 4.86 37.23
N SER A 427 -17.52 4.42 36.42
CA SER A 427 -18.84 4.02 36.92
C SER A 427 -19.17 2.56 36.59
N PRO A 428 -19.37 1.69 37.60
CA PRO A 428 -19.77 0.30 37.39
C PRO A 428 -21.08 0.14 36.59
N SER A 429 -21.96 1.14 36.59
CA SER A 429 -23.22 1.08 35.83
C SER A 429 -23.01 1.12 34.32
N ILE A 430 -21.91 1.73 33.84
CA ILE A 430 -21.55 1.77 32.42
C ILE A 430 -21.21 0.36 31.91
N LEU A 431 -20.60 -0.49 32.74
CA LEU A 431 -20.30 -1.88 32.35
C LEU A 431 -21.57 -2.70 32.08
N LYS A 432 -22.65 -2.45 32.84
CA LYS A 432 -23.95 -3.09 32.60
C LYS A 432 -24.56 -2.61 31.28
N TYR A 433 -24.36 -1.35 30.90
CA TYR A 433 -24.80 -0.84 29.61
C TYR A 433 -24.08 -1.55 28.44
N PHE A 434 -22.79 -1.86 28.59
CA PHE A 434 -22.03 -2.54 27.54
C PHE A 434 -22.54 -3.94 27.19
N PHE A 435 -23.22 -4.61 28.13
CA PHE A 435 -23.76 -5.95 27.98
C PHE A 435 -25.28 -5.99 28.16
N ASN A 436 -25.97 -4.93 27.75
CA ASN A 436 -27.43 -4.96 27.67
C ASN A 436 -27.88 -6.20 26.87
N LYS A 437 -28.59 -7.12 27.54
CA LYS A 437 -28.93 -8.45 27.01
C LYS A 437 -29.68 -8.37 25.68
N GLU A 438 -30.62 -7.43 25.54
CA GLU A 438 -31.42 -7.27 24.33
C GLU A 438 -30.58 -6.77 23.17
N LYS A 439 -29.78 -5.71 23.39
CA LYS A 439 -28.93 -5.11 22.35
C LYS A 439 -27.83 -6.08 21.89
N VAL A 440 -27.18 -6.78 22.83
CA VAL A 440 -26.16 -7.78 22.51
C VAL A 440 -26.77 -8.93 21.73
N LYS A 441 -27.89 -9.51 22.19
CA LYS A 441 -28.54 -10.63 21.50
C LYS A 441 -28.97 -10.25 20.08
N TYR A 442 -29.58 -9.07 19.91
CA TYR A 442 -29.96 -8.55 18.59
C TYR A 442 -28.76 -8.44 17.63
N LEU A 443 -27.61 -7.94 18.12
CA LEU A 443 -26.41 -7.84 17.30
C LEU A 443 -25.77 -9.22 17.06
N GLU A 444 -25.70 -10.10 18.05
CA GLU A 444 -25.16 -11.45 17.91
C GLU A 444 -25.95 -12.29 16.88
N ASP A 445 -27.28 -12.20 16.89
CA ASP A 445 -28.15 -12.86 15.89
C ASP A 445 -27.84 -12.36 14.47
N LYS A 446 -27.52 -11.08 14.32
CA LYS A 446 -27.08 -10.50 13.03
C LYS A 446 -25.68 -10.93 12.61
N LEU A 447 -24.79 -11.17 13.58
CA LEU A 447 -23.40 -11.57 13.34
C LEU A 447 -23.25 -13.06 12.99
N ASN A 448 -24.14 -13.91 13.50
CA ASN A 448 -24.06 -15.36 13.36
C ASN A 448 -24.54 -15.85 11.98
N LYS A 449 -24.00 -15.27 10.91
CA LYS A 449 -24.28 -15.64 9.51
C LYS A 449 -23.21 -16.61 9.01
N GLU A 450 -23.57 -17.88 8.86
CA GLU A 450 -22.65 -18.95 8.42
C GLU A 450 -22.00 -18.70 7.05
N LYS A 451 -22.66 -17.93 6.17
CA LYS A 451 -22.23 -17.70 4.78
C LYS A 451 -21.20 -16.59 4.60
N VAL A 452 -20.80 -15.89 5.66
CA VAL A 452 -19.84 -14.76 5.54
C VAL A 452 -18.41 -15.28 5.49
N LEU A 453 -17.67 -14.89 4.44
CA LEU A 453 -16.28 -15.28 4.21
C LEU A 453 -15.37 -14.81 5.36
N LYS A 454 -14.51 -15.70 5.87
CA LYS A 454 -13.42 -15.38 6.83
C LYS A 454 -12.28 -14.64 6.13
N ASN A 455 -11.48 -13.90 6.90
CA ASN A 455 -10.31 -13.16 6.39
C ASN A 455 -9.02 -13.95 6.61
N TYR A 456 -8.22 -14.09 5.54
CA TYR A 456 -6.98 -14.85 5.54
C TYR A 456 -5.85 -14.03 4.94
N ASP A 457 -4.60 -14.35 5.29
CA ASP A 457 -3.41 -13.67 4.75
C ASP A 457 -3.37 -13.67 3.21
N HIS A 458 -3.82 -14.77 2.58
CA HIS A 458 -3.84 -14.92 1.11
C HIS A 458 -5.11 -14.34 0.45
N LYS A 459 -6.07 -13.86 1.25
CA LYS A 459 -7.37 -13.34 0.81
C LYS A 459 -7.84 -12.22 1.75
N PRO A 460 -7.30 -10.99 1.58
CA PRO A 460 -7.54 -9.86 2.47
C PRO A 460 -8.91 -9.21 2.22
N PHE A 461 -9.99 -9.97 2.39
CA PHE A 461 -11.36 -9.57 2.06
C PHE A 461 -11.83 -8.32 2.82
N TYR A 462 -11.29 -8.04 4.00
CA TYR A 462 -11.69 -6.89 4.85
C TYR A 462 -11.42 -5.54 4.24
N PHE A 463 -10.33 -5.44 3.48
CA PHE A 463 -9.98 -4.21 2.80
C PHE A 463 -11.13 -3.72 1.91
N LEU A 464 -11.74 -4.61 1.14
CA LEU A 464 -12.87 -4.27 0.26
C LEU A 464 -14.14 -3.90 1.02
N GLN A 465 -14.45 -4.59 2.11
CA GLN A 465 -15.67 -4.32 2.87
C GLN A 465 -15.59 -2.94 3.53
N ILE A 466 -14.42 -2.54 4.03
CA ILE A 466 -14.24 -1.21 4.60
C ILE A 466 -14.30 -0.12 3.54
N LEU A 467 -13.73 -0.36 2.35
CA LEU A 467 -13.88 0.57 1.23
C LEU A 467 -15.35 0.77 0.84
N LYS A 468 -16.16 -0.30 0.86
CA LYS A 468 -17.62 -0.19 0.64
C LYS A 468 -18.30 0.62 1.73
N ILE A 469 -18.03 0.33 3.00
CA ILE A 469 -18.61 1.07 4.15
C ILE A 469 -18.27 2.56 4.01
N LYS A 470 -17.00 2.88 3.77
CA LYS A 470 -16.54 4.27 3.64
C LYS A 470 -17.13 4.97 2.43
N SER A 471 -17.16 4.32 1.27
CA SER A 471 -17.82 4.89 0.07
C SER A 471 -19.30 5.22 0.31
N LYS A 472 -19.97 4.46 1.18
CA LYS A 472 -21.37 4.70 1.53
C LYS A 472 -21.53 5.82 2.55
N ILE A 473 -20.65 5.89 3.56
CA ILE A 473 -20.63 6.97 4.56
C ILE A 473 -20.35 8.33 3.90
N GLU A 474 -19.46 8.35 2.91
CA GLU A 474 -19.09 9.56 2.17
C GLU A 474 -19.98 9.86 0.96
N GLU A 475 -21.07 9.11 0.79
CA GLU A 475 -22.04 9.26 -0.31
C GLU A 475 -21.43 9.11 -1.73
N ASP A 476 -20.28 8.43 -1.87
CA ASP A 476 -19.72 8.03 -3.17
C ASP A 476 -20.47 6.81 -3.74
N LEU A 477 -21.70 7.07 -4.18
CA LEU A 477 -22.62 6.08 -4.74
C LEU A 477 -22.08 5.43 -6.02
N PHE A 478 -21.22 6.13 -6.77
CA PHE A 478 -20.62 5.60 -8.00
C PHE A 478 -19.65 4.47 -7.67
N PHE A 479 -18.70 4.71 -6.77
CA PHE A 479 -17.73 3.70 -6.40
C PHE A 479 -18.38 2.54 -5.63
N TYR A 480 -19.35 2.85 -4.76
CA TYR A 480 -20.15 1.82 -4.08
C TYR A 480 -20.81 0.86 -5.08
N LYS A 481 -21.42 1.38 -6.16
CA LYS A 481 -22.04 0.56 -7.21
C LYS A 481 -21.02 -0.33 -7.92
N ILE A 482 -19.83 0.19 -8.26
CA ILE A 482 -18.75 -0.59 -8.88
C ILE A 482 -18.32 -1.75 -7.97
N LEU A 483 -18.07 -1.47 -6.68
CA LEU A 483 -17.68 -2.50 -5.71
C LEU A 483 -18.79 -3.53 -5.45
N SER A 484 -20.05 -3.16 -5.72
CA SER A 484 -21.23 -4.00 -5.56
C SER A 484 -21.56 -4.82 -6.80
N LEU A 485 -20.85 -4.63 -7.93
CA LEU A 485 -21.05 -5.43 -9.13
C LEU A 485 -20.77 -6.92 -8.85
N PRO A 486 -21.56 -7.83 -9.47
CA PRO A 486 -21.29 -9.25 -9.40
C PRO A 486 -19.86 -9.57 -9.84
N LYS A 487 -19.17 -10.40 -9.06
CA LYS A 487 -17.75 -10.73 -9.25
C LYS A 487 -17.43 -11.24 -10.66
N TYR A 488 -18.36 -11.98 -11.29
CA TYR A 488 -18.19 -12.49 -12.64
C TYR A 488 -18.25 -11.38 -13.71
N LEU A 489 -19.08 -10.35 -13.55
CA LEU A 489 -19.11 -9.22 -14.50
C LEU A 489 -17.81 -8.43 -14.45
N ILE A 490 -17.30 -8.20 -13.25
CA ILE A 490 -15.98 -7.58 -13.06
C ILE A 490 -14.91 -8.44 -13.74
N PHE A 491 -14.93 -9.75 -13.54
CA PHE A 491 -13.99 -10.67 -14.20
C PHE A 491 -14.07 -10.58 -15.73
N PHE A 492 -15.27 -10.62 -16.32
CA PHE A 492 -15.44 -10.55 -17.78
C PHE A 492 -15.00 -9.19 -18.36
N LEU A 493 -15.32 -8.07 -17.69
CA LEU A 493 -14.93 -6.73 -18.17
C LEU A 493 -13.42 -6.57 -18.31
N PHE A 494 -12.63 -7.22 -17.45
CA PHE A 494 -11.17 -7.08 -17.46
C PHE A 494 -10.42 -8.18 -18.22
N VAL A 495 -10.98 -9.40 -18.30
CA VAL A 495 -10.32 -10.52 -18.98
C VAL A 495 -10.69 -10.57 -20.47
N PHE A 496 -11.91 -10.19 -20.85
CA PHE A 496 -12.38 -10.25 -22.24
C PHE A 496 -11.57 -9.40 -23.23
N PRO A 497 -11.18 -8.14 -22.90
CA PRO A 497 -10.34 -7.33 -23.79
C PRO A 497 -8.96 -7.94 -24.07
N LEU A 498 -8.46 -8.79 -23.16
CA LEU A 498 -7.16 -9.45 -23.31
C LEU A 498 -7.18 -10.56 -24.38
N ILE A 499 -8.37 -11.08 -24.70
CA ILE A 499 -8.56 -12.21 -25.62
C ILE A 499 -8.83 -11.71 -27.05
N TYR A 500 -9.50 -10.55 -27.19
CA TYR A 500 -9.91 -9.99 -28.48
C TYR A 500 -8.85 -9.05 -29.08
N LEU A 501 -7.75 -9.61 -29.59
CA LEU A 501 -6.70 -8.83 -30.26
C LEU A 501 -6.71 -9.03 -31.78
N LYS A 502 -6.73 -7.91 -32.51
CA LYS A 502 -6.56 -7.87 -33.98
C LYS A 502 -5.25 -8.55 -34.39
N GLU A 503 -5.22 -9.18 -35.56
CA GLU A 503 -4.10 -10.03 -36.00
C GLU A 503 -2.74 -9.34 -36.00
N ASN A 504 -2.70 -8.05 -36.35
CA ASN A 504 -1.47 -7.24 -36.37
C ASN A 504 -0.90 -6.95 -34.98
N LEU A 505 -1.68 -7.11 -33.91
CA LEU A 505 -1.25 -6.90 -32.52
C LEU A 505 -0.73 -8.19 -31.87
N LYS A 506 -0.99 -9.36 -32.47
CA LYS A 506 -0.61 -10.68 -31.90
C LYS A 506 0.91 -10.81 -31.65
N ILE A 507 1.76 -10.17 -32.46
CA ILE A 507 3.23 -10.23 -32.28
C ILE A 507 3.70 -9.49 -31.01
N TYR A 508 2.92 -8.51 -30.54
CA TYR A 508 3.22 -7.75 -29.32
C TYR A 508 2.53 -8.34 -28.09
N PHE A 509 1.69 -9.37 -28.25
CA PHE A 509 0.96 -9.98 -27.14
C PHE A 509 1.87 -10.56 -26.04
N PRO A 510 3.03 -11.18 -26.36
CA PRO A 510 3.98 -11.56 -25.32
C PRO A 510 4.38 -10.38 -24.46
N VAL A 511 4.77 -9.27 -25.08
CA VAL A 511 5.15 -8.04 -24.36
C VAL A 511 4.00 -7.53 -23.49
N PHE A 512 2.80 -7.42 -24.07
CA PHE A 512 1.60 -7.02 -23.33
C PHE A 512 1.28 -7.92 -22.12
N SER A 513 1.28 -9.24 -22.32
CA SER A 513 1.01 -10.20 -21.25
C SER A 513 2.08 -10.19 -20.15
N ASN A 514 3.33 -9.87 -20.50
CA ASN A 514 4.43 -9.70 -19.54
C ASN A 514 4.31 -8.38 -18.78
N GLY A 515 3.94 -7.29 -19.43
CA GLY A 515 3.60 -6.04 -18.73
C GLY A 515 2.49 -6.25 -17.71
N PHE A 516 1.40 -6.94 -18.11
CA PHE A 516 0.27 -7.27 -17.23
C PHE A 516 0.68 -8.16 -16.05
N ALA A 517 1.33 -9.29 -16.32
CA ALA A 517 1.75 -10.23 -15.28
C ALA A 517 2.89 -9.67 -14.42
N GLY A 518 3.81 -8.89 -15.00
CA GLY A 518 5.00 -8.35 -14.34
C GLY A 518 4.65 -7.36 -13.24
N ILE A 519 3.80 -6.37 -13.53
CA ILE A 519 3.30 -5.47 -12.46
C ILE A 519 2.44 -6.23 -11.45
N GLY A 520 1.66 -7.21 -11.91
CA GLY A 520 0.83 -8.04 -11.05
C GLY A 520 1.66 -8.85 -10.04
N ILE A 521 2.75 -9.46 -10.50
CA ILE A 521 3.74 -10.17 -9.68
C ILE A 521 4.40 -9.21 -8.70
N TYR A 522 4.84 -8.04 -9.17
CA TYR A 522 5.43 -7.01 -8.29
C TYR A 522 4.48 -6.65 -7.15
N LEU A 523 3.19 -6.42 -7.44
CA LEU A 523 2.17 -6.11 -6.43
C LEU A 523 1.91 -7.29 -5.49
N ILE A 524 1.76 -8.52 -6.01
CA ILE A 524 1.54 -9.73 -5.19
C ILE A 524 2.73 -10.00 -4.27
N LEU A 525 3.96 -9.90 -4.77
CA LEU A 525 5.18 -10.08 -3.98
C LEU A 525 5.30 -9.00 -2.91
N SER A 526 5.02 -7.74 -3.27
CA SER A 526 5.04 -6.62 -2.32
C SER A 526 4.03 -6.82 -1.19
N PHE A 527 2.79 -7.18 -1.54
CA PHE A 527 1.74 -7.48 -0.56
C PHE A 527 2.12 -8.69 0.34
N SER A 528 2.55 -9.80 -0.26
CA SER A 528 2.93 -11.00 0.48
C SER A 528 4.11 -10.73 1.43
N PHE A 529 5.06 -9.89 0.99
CA PHE A 529 6.18 -9.45 1.81
C PHE A 529 5.69 -8.59 3.00
N GLN A 530 4.77 -7.64 2.77
CA GLN A 530 4.19 -6.79 3.81
C GLN A 530 3.39 -7.59 4.85
N VAL A 531 2.61 -8.58 4.42
CA VAL A 531 1.85 -9.47 5.32
C VAL A 531 2.78 -10.22 6.27
N LYS A 532 3.94 -10.66 5.76
CA LYS A 532 4.91 -11.46 6.52
C LYS A 532 5.80 -10.63 7.46
N ASN A 533 6.34 -9.50 6.97
CA ASN A 533 7.38 -8.75 7.66
C ASN A 533 6.89 -7.44 8.30
N GLY A 534 5.64 -7.04 8.05
CA GLY A 534 5.14 -5.72 8.46
C GLY A 534 5.59 -4.59 7.54
N ILE A 535 5.28 -3.36 7.93
CA ILE A 535 5.55 -2.16 7.12
C ILE A 535 7.03 -2.05 6.82
N PHE A 536 7.36 -1.82 5.55
CA PHE A 536 8.61 -1.18 5.20
C PHE A 536 8.40 -0.26 4.01
N TYR A 537 8.01 0.97 4.33
CA TYR A 537 8.02 2.09 3.39
C TYR A 537 9.41 2.24 2.76
N SER A 538 10.46 1.92 3.53
CA SER A 538 11.85 1.86 3.07
C SER A 538 12.19 0.64 2.21
N TYR A 539 11.54 -0.53 2.35
CA TYR A 539 11.85 -1.66 1.47
C TYR A 539 11.24 -1.51 0.08
N ILE A 540 10.21 -0.68 -0.12
CA ILE A 540 9.63 -0.47 -1.47
C ILE A 540 10.73 -0.10 -2.47
N GLY A 541 11.61 0.85 -2.15
CA GLY A 541 12.67 1.22 -3.07
C GLY A 541 13.71 0.11 -3.29
N LEU A 542 14.06 -0.69 -2.26
CA LEU A 542 14.92 -1.87 -2.43
C LEU A 542 14.28 -2.95 -3.30
N LEU A 543 13.00 -3.26 -3.08
CA LEU A 543 12.26 -4.28 -3.83
C LEU A 543 12.06 -3.83 -5.29
N THR A 544 11.73 -2.56 -5.52
CA THR A 544 11.71 -1.95 -6.86
C THR A 544 13.08 -2.04 -7.53
N SER A 545 14.16 -1.73 -6.80
CA SER A 545 15.52 -1.88 -7.32
C SER A 545 15.81 -3.32 -7.75
N LEU A 546 15.52 -4.31 -6.92
CA LEU A 546 15.76 -5.71 -7.30
C LEU A 546 14.98 -6.13 -8.54
N PHE A 547 13.73 -5.67 -8.67
CA PHE A 547 12.94 -5.90 -9.89
C PHE A 547 13.58 -5.22 -11.11
N MET A 548 14.01 -3.97 -10.98
CA MET A 548 14.68 -3.20 -12.05
C MET A 548 16.04 -3.80 -12.43
N LEU A 549 16.79 -4.36 -11.47
CA LEU A 549 18.01 -5.12 -11.74
C LEU A 549 17.71 -6.37 -12.56
N GLY A 550 16.58 -7.04 -12.28
CA GLY A 550 16.07 -8.13 -13.10
C GLY A 550 15.86 -7.72 -14.56
N LEU A 551 15.16 -6.60 -14.79
CA LEU A 551 14.96 -6.03 -16.13
C LEU A 551 16.29 -5.65 -16.81
N ALA A 552 17.25 -5.11 -16.06
CA ALA A 552 18.59 -4.83 -16.58
C ALA A 552 19.29 -6.12 -17.04
N ILE A 553 19.23 -7.20 -16.25
CA ILE A 553 19.81 -8.51 -16.58
C ILE A 553 19.13 -9.15 -17.79
N SER A 554 17.82 -8.93 -17.97
CA SER A 554 17.08 -9.52 -19.09
C SER A 554 17.58 -9.02 -20.44
N ALA A 555 18.08 -7.79 -20.54
CA ALA A 555 18.56 -7.22 -21.81
C ALA A 555 19.73 -7.99 -22.46
N PRO A 556 20.89 -8.18 -21.79
CA PRO A 556 21.99 -8.98 -22.33
C PRO A 556 21.63 -10.46 -22.45
N LEU A 557 20.84 -11.00 -21.50
CA LEU A 557 20.40 -12.39 -21.53
C LEU A 557 19.52 -12.68 -22.75
N ALA A 558 18.54 -11.82 -23.04
CA ALA A 558 17.69 -11.94 -24.23
C ALA A 558 18.52 -11.87 -25.51
N LYS A 559 19.51 -10.96 -25.59
CA LYS A 559 20.41 -10.88 -26.75
C LYS A 559 21.22 -12.16 -26.95
N TYR A 560 21.67 -12.79 -25.87
CA TYR A 560 22.37 -14.07 -25.91
C TYR A 560 21.45 -15.21 -26.37
N LEU A 561 20.26 -15.34 -25.76
CA LEU A 561 19.28 -16.38 -26.09
C LEU A 561 18.75 -16.23 -27.52
N PHE A 562 18.57 -14.99 -27.99
CA PHE A 562 18.18 -14.69 -29.37
C PHE A 562 19.23 -15.18 -30.36
N LYS A 563 20.52 -14.94 -30.10
CA LYS A 563 21.62 -15.47 -30.93
C LYS A 563 21.69 -17.00 -30.94
N LYS A 564 21.22 -17.65 -29.87
CA LYS A 564 21.11 -19.12 -29.77
C LYS A 564 19.81 -19.66 -30.37
N ASN A 565 19.03 -18.84 -31.08
CA ASN A 565 17.76 -19.21 -31.71
C ASN A 565 16.71 -19.78 -30.73
N VAL A 566 16.79 -19.41 -29.45
CA VAL A 566 15.78 -19.79 -28.46
C VAL A 566 14.44 -19.17 -28.83
N LYS A 567 13.39 -20.01 -28.86
CA LYS A 567 12.05 -19.59 -29.23
C LYS A 567 11.34 -18.91 -28.05
N ILE A 568 10.56 -17.86 -28.35
CA ILE A 568 9.88 -17.05 -27.31
C ILE A 568 8.92 -17.88 -26.44
N PHE A 569 8.30 -18.94 -26.98
CA PHE A 569 7.39 -19.79 -26.21
C PHE A 569 8.10 -20.53 -25.06
N LEU A 570 9.40 -20.85 -25.19
CA LEU A 570 10.17 -21.46 -24.10
C LEU A 570 10.32 -20.50 -22.92
N LEU A 571 10.46 -19.21 -23.20
CA LEU A 571 10.54 -18.16 -22.17
C LEU A 571 9.21 -18.03 -21.43
N GLU A 572 8.09 -18.12 -22.15
CA GLU A 572 6.74 -18.12 -21.56
C GLU A 572 6.50 -19.37 -20.68
N ILE A 573 7.02 -20.54 -21.07
CA ILE A 573 6.97 -21.76 -20.23
C ILE A 573 7.75 -21.54 -18.92
N ILE A 574 8.96 -20.99 -18.99
CA ILE A 574 9.76 -20.67 -17.79
C ILE A 574 9.01 -19.66 -16.90
N PHE A 575 8.34 -18.68 -17.51
CA PHE A 575 7.49 -17.74 -16.79
C PHE A 575 6.33 -18.44 -16.05
N ILE A 576 5.67 -19.41 -16.69
CA ILE A 576 4.60 -20.21 -16.05
C ILE A 576 5.15 -21.01 -14.87
N ILE A 577 6.31 -21.66 -15.01
CA ILE A 577 6.95 -22.40 -13.91
C ILE A 577 7.22 -21.46 -12.73
N TYR A 578 7.73 -20.26 -13.00
CA TYR A 578 7.90 -19.22 -11.99
C TYR A 578 6.56 -18.86 -11.32
N LEU A 579 5.49 -18.61 -12.08
CA LEU A 579 4.15 -18.32 -11.52
C LEU A 579 3.62 -19.44 -10.62
N ILE A 580 3.83 -20.70 -11.02
CA ILE A 580 3.45 -21.88 -10.20
C ILE A 580 4.24 -21.89 -8.89
N SER A 581 5.54 -21.58 -8.93
CA SER A 581 6.35 -21.49 -7.71
C SER A 581 5.81 -20.44 -6.73
N LEU A 582 5.18 -19.37 -7.22
CA LEU A 582 4.61 -18.32 -6.39
C LEU A 582 3.36 -18.78 -5.59
N LEU A 583 2.72 -19.88 -5.97
CA LEU A 583 1.63 -20.48 -5.19
C LEU A 583 2.10 -20.97 -3.81
N PHE A 584 3.40 -21.19 -3.65
CA PHE A 584 4.02 -21.66 -2.40
C PHE A 584 4.76 -20.54 -1.64
N LEU A 585 4.53 -19.26 -1.99
CA LEU A 585 5.21 -18.10 -1.39
C LEU A 585 5.24 -18.09 0.14
N ASN A 586 4.12 -18.46 0.77
CA ASN A 586 3.99 -18.42 2.23
C ASN A 586 4.89 -19.44 2.95
N SER A 587 5.29 -20.51 2.26
CA SER A 587 6.19 -21.54 2.80
C SER A 587 7.66 -21.13 2.75
N PHE A 588 8.01 -20.14 1.93
CA PHE A 588 9.40 -19.73 1.73
C PHE A 588 9.88 -18.74 2.79
N PRO A 589 11.15 -18.81 3.24
CA PRO A 589 11.75 -17.81 4.11
C PRO A 589 11.84 -16.43 3.45
N THR A 590 11.92 -15.36 4.25
CA THR A 590 11.85 -13.98 3.76
C THR A 590 12.95 -13.65 2.75
N PHE A 591 14.16 -14.18 2.88
CA PHE A 591 15.25 -13.86 1.96
C PHE A 591 14.98 -14.31 0.51
N LEU A 592 14.15 -15.34 0.30
CA LEU A 592 13.78 -15.80 -1.05
C LEU A 592 12.88 -14.80 -1.78
N PHE A 593 12.20 -13.89 -1.06
CA PHE A 593 11.44 -12.82 -1.72
C PHE A 593 12.34 -11.95 -2.58
N TYR A 594 13.56 -11.62 -2.11
CA TYR A 594 14.50 -10.82 -2.89
C TYR A 594 14.87 -11.49 -4.22
N ILE A 595 15.02 -12.82 -4.21
CA ILE A 595 15.27 -13.62 -5.42
C ILE A 595 14.03 -13.62 -6.32
N PHE A 596 12.83 -13.79 -5.75
CA PHE A 596 11.59 -13.74 -6.53
C PHE A 596 11.36 -12.38 -7.20
N PHE A 597 11.71 -11.26 -6.57
CA PHE A 597 11.66 -9.94 -7.21
C PHE A 597 12.64 -9.83 -8.37
N LEU A 598 13.89 -10.26 -8.19
CA LEU A 598 14.91 -10.26 -9.24
C LEU A 598 14.47 -11.13 -10.45
N LEU A 599 14.00 -12.35 -10.18
CA LEU A 599 13.51 -13.27 -11.21
C LEU A 599 12.26 -12.73 -11.90
N GLY A 600 11.32 -12.16 -11.14
CA GLY A 600 10.11 -11.55 -11.68
C GLY A 600 10.43 -10.42 -12.66
N GLY A 601 11.39 -9.56 -12.31
CA GLY A 601 11.90 -8.53 -13.22
C GLY A 601 12.58 -9.12 -14.46
N CYS A 602 13.47 -10.09 -14.27
CA CYS A 602 14.19 -10.70 -15.39
C CYS A 602 13.26 -11.39 -16.39
N LEU A 603 12.32 -12.21 -15.91
CA LEU A 603 11.37 -12.92 -16.76
C LEU A 603 10.40 -11.97 -17.47
N SER A 604 10.02 -10.85 -16.84
CA SER A 604 9.17 -9.83 -17.46
C SER A 604 9.88 -9.08 -18.59
N GLY A 605 11.17 -8.75 -18.43
CA GLY A 605 11.93 -7.99 -19.43
C GLY A 605 12.47 -8.82 -20.61
N LEU A 606 12.47 -10.15 -20.50
CA LEU A 606 12.95 -11.06 -21.55
C LEU A 606 12.13 -10.91 -22.85
N PRO A 607 10.78 -11.06 -22.84
CA PRO A 607 9.97 -10.91 -24.05
C PRO A 607 9.97 -9.48 -24.61
N PHE A 608 10.04 -8.46 -23.75
CA PHE A 608 10.22 -7.06 -24.18
C PHE A 608 11.47 -6.92 -25.06
N THR A 609 12.62 -7.41 -24.58
CA THR A 609 13.88 -7.32 -25.32
C THR A 609 13.89 -8.20 -26.56
N PHE A 610 13.31 -9.41 -26.51
CA PHE A 610 13.21 -10.31 -27.66
C PHE A 610 12.40 -9.71 -28.81
N ILE A 611 11.21 -9.16 -28.53
CA ILE A 611 10.40 -8.49 -29.56
C ILE A 611 11.06 -7.16 -29.98
N GLY A 612 11.74 -6.47 -29.06
CA GLY A 612 12.57 -5.31 -29.34
C GLY A 612 13.70 -5.59 -30.34
N LEU A 613 14.35 -6.74 -30.27
CA LEU A 613 15.34 -7.17 -31.27
C LEU A 613 14.71 -7.45 -32.65
N LEU A 614 13.49 -7.99 -32.68
CA LEU A 614 12.79 -8.34 -33.92
C LEU A 614 12.18 -7.13 -34.63
N LYS A 615 11.64 -6.18 -33.87
CA LYS A 615 10.81 -5.09 -34.41
C LYS A 615 11.25 -3.69 -33.96
N GLY A 616 12.05 -3.55 -32.91
CA GLY A 616 12.41 -2.28 -32.29
C GLY A 616 13.56 -1.50 -32.93
N GLY A 617 14.06 -1.92 -34.10
CA GLY A 617 15.17 -1.26 -34.79
C GLY A 617 14.84 0.13 -35.38
N ASP A 618 13.56 0.51 -35.37
CA ASP A 618 13.10 1.85 -35.75
C ASP A 618 12.18 2.47 -34.68
N LYS A 619 11.90 3.76 -34.83
CA LYS A 619 11.07 4.52 -33.89
C LYS A 619 9.66 3.95 -33.73
N LYS A 620 9.05 3.44 -34.81
CA LYS A 620 7.66 2.95 -34.78
C LYS A 620 7.58 1.61 -34.06
N GLY A 621 8.53 0.73 -34.32
CA GLY A 621 8.63 -0.56 -33.69
C GLY A 621 8.95 -0.46 -32.21
N ALA A 622 9.91 0.38 -31.82
CA ALA A 622 10.21 0.64 -30.42
C ALA A 622 9.00 1.23 -29.66
N ALA A 623 8.30 2.19 -30.28
CA ALA A 623 7.06 2.74 -29.72
C ALA A 623 5.98 1.67 -29.54
N ASN A 624 5.81 0.75 -30.49
CA ASN A 624 4.84 -0.33 -30.34
C ASN A 624 5.22 -1.33 -29.24
N VAL A 625 6.51 -1.66 -29.08
CA VAL A 625 6.98 -2.54 -27.99
C VAL A 625 6.68 -1.89 -26.64
N ASP A 626 7.12 -0.65 -26.47
CA ASP A 626 6.93 0.15 -25.24
C ASP A 626 5.45 0.35 -24.90
N ALA A 627 4.64 0.76 -25.90
CA ALA A 627 3.21 0.95 -25.71
C ALA A 627 2.50 -0.33 -25.28
N ASN A 628 2.78 -1.48 -25.91
CA ASN A 628 2.08 -2.72 -25.56
C ASN A 628 2.49 -3.24 -24.16
N ASP A 629 3.76 -3.10 -23.77
CA ASP A 629 4.20 -3.44 -22.41
C ASP A 629 3.41 -2.63 -21.37
N HIS A 630 3.39 -1.31 -21.53
CA HIS A 630 2.78 -0.41 -20.57
C HIS A 630 1.26 -0.41 -20.63
N LEU A 631 0.62 -0.73 -21.76
CA LEU A 631 -0.82 -0.99 -21.78
C LEU A 631 -1.16 -2.23 -20.93
N GLY A 632 -0.36 -3.29 -21.08
CA GLY A 632 -0.46 -4.49 -20.24
C GLY A 632 -0.29 -4.16 -18.77
N ALA A 633 0.77 -3.42 -18.42
CA ALA A 633 1.06 -3.00 -17.05
C ALA A 633 -0.01 -2.05 -16.49
N SER A 634 -0.59 -1.16 -17.28
CA SER A 634 -1.69 -0.29 -16.84
C SER A 634 -2.89 -1.14 -16.43
N ILE A 635 -3.37 -2.03 -17.32
CA ILE A 635 -4.50 -2.92 -17.02
C ILE A 635 -4.16 -3.84 -15.83
N GLY A 636 -2.93 -4.35 -15.75
CA GLY A 636 -2.45 -5.16 -14.63
C GLY A 636 -2.49 -4.42 -13.30
N ALA A 637 -2.07 -3.15 -13.27
CA ALA A 637 -2.04 -2.35 -12.05
C ALA A 637 -3.44 -2.15 -11.45
N ILE A 638 -4.42 -1.76 -12.27
CA ILE A 638 -5.79 -1.54 -11.81
C ILE A 638 -6.52 -2.86 -11.51
N THR A 639 -6.27 -3.91 -12.28
CA THR A 639 -6.96 -5.18 -12.06
C THR A 639 -6.40 -5.92 -10.86
N VAL A 640 -5.09 -6.05 -10.73
CA VAL A 640 -4.46 -6.94 -9.74
C VAL A 640 -4.51 -6.35 -8.34
N GLY A 641 -4.07 -5.10 -8.19
CA GLY A 641 -3.95 -4.44 -6.89
C GLY A 641 -5.30 -4.05 -6.28
N THR A 642 -6.19 -3.53 -7.11
CA THR A 642 -7.47 -2.94 -6.66
C THR A 642 -8.61 -3.97 -6.62
N ILE A 643 -8.61 -4.95 -7.54
CA ILE A 643 -9.79 -5.79 -7.80
C ILE A 643 -9.52 -7.27 -7.53
N LEU A 644 -8.62 -7.89 -8.29
CA LEU A 644 -8.45 -9.34 -8.33
C LEU A 644 -7.93 -9.89 -7.00
N THR A 645 -6.84 -9.33 -6.48
CA THR A 645 -6.22 -9.82 -5.23
C THR A 645 -7.17 -9.65 -4.03
N PRO A 646 -7.82 -8.49 -3.82
CA PRO A 646 -8.74 -8.37 -2.70
C PRO A 646 -10.04 -9.19 -2.85
N LEU A 647 -10.58 -9.35 -4.08
CA LEU A 647 -11.85 -10.09 -4.31
C LEU A 647 -11.70 -11.60 -4.33
N PHE A 648 -10.67 -12.09 -5.03
CA PHE A 648 -10.48 -13.51 -5.33
C PHE A 648 -9.30 -14.13 -4.57
N GLY A 649 -8.41 -13.31 -4.00
CA GLY A 649 -7.20 -13.76 -3.31
C GLY A 649 -6.02 -13.98 -4.26
N ILE A 650 -4.82 -14.14 -3.70
CA ILE A 650 -3.57 -14.27 -4.45
C ILE A 650 -3.59 -15.48 -5.40
N TYR A 651 -4.07 -16.64 -4.92
CA TYR A 651 -4.02 -17.89 -5.68
C TYR A 651 -4.81 -17.82 -6.99
N PHE A 652 -6.03 -17.28 -6.94
CA PHE A 652 -6.86 -17.16 -8.14
C PHE A 652 -6.26 -16.15 -9.13
N THR A 653 -5.68 -15.06 -8.64
CA THR A 653 -4.98 -14.09 -9.48
C THR A 653 -3.79 -14.73 -10.21
N LEU A 654 -3.01 -15.57 -9.54
CA LEU A 654 -1.91 -16.31 -10.18
C LEU A 654 -2.41 -17.29 -11.26
N LEU A 655 -3.54 -17.97 -11.03
CA LEU A 655 -4.17 -18.83 -12.05
C LEU A 655 -4.61 -18.05 -13.30
N ILE A 656 -5.10 -16.81 -13.12
CA ILE A 656 -5.41 -15.92 -14.25
C ILE A 656 -4.14 -15.61 -15.05
N PHE A 657 -3.02 -15.29 -14.38
CA PHE A 657 -1.76 -15.02 -15.06
C PHE A 657 -1.28 -16.24 -15.85
N ILE A 658 -1.34 -17.44 -15.24
CA ILE A 658 -0.99 -18.69 -15.91
C ILE A 658 -1.86 -18.88 -17.16
N SER A 659 -3.17 -18.64 -17.07
CA SER A 659 -4.11 -18.78 -18.19
C SER A 659 -3.78 -17.82 -19.35
N ILE A 660 -3.49 -16.55 -19.04
CA ILE A 660 -3.07 -15.55 -20.04
C ILE A 660 -1.75 -15.96 -20.69
N LYS A 661 -0.82 -16.52 -19.92
CA LYS A 661 0.48 -16.98 -20.40
C LYS A 661 0.37 -18.20 -21.31
N ILE A 662 -0.51 -19.14 -21.00
CA ILE A 662 -0.85 -20.26 -21.88
C ILE A 662 -1.43 -19.74 -23.19
N TYR A 663 -2.32 -18.75 -23.15
CA TYR A 663 -2.85 -18.12 -24.36
C TYR A 663 -1.75 -17.44 -25.20
N SER A 664 -0.77 -16.78 -24.55
CA SER A 664 0.41 -16.21 -25.23
C SER A 664 1.21 -17.28 -25.98
N ILE A 665 1.41 -18.45 -25.37
CA ILE A 665 2.08 -19.59 -26.02
C ILE A 665 1.31 -20.06 -27.25
N ILE A 666 -0.01 -20.25 -27.14
CA ILE A 666 -0.87 -20.72 -28.25
C ILE A 666 -0.79 -19.78 -29.46
N LEU A 667 -0.75 -18.47 -29.23
CA LEU A 667 -0.62 -17.47 -30.30
C LEU A 667 0.73 -17.50 -31.01
N ASN A 668 1.80 -17.89 -30.30
CA ASN A 668 3.16 -17.91 -30.84
C ASN A 668 3.55 -19.25 -31.48
N ILE A 669 2.92 -20.37 -31.11
CA ILE A 669 3.17 -21.68 -31.74
C ILE A 669 2.59 -21.74 -33.16
N LYS A 670 1.52 -20.98 -33.43
CA LYS A 670 0.85 -20.95 -34.74
C LYS A 670 1.57 -20.09 -35.81
N LYS A 671 2.80 -19.64 -35.54
CA LYS A 671 3.66 -18.84 -36.45
C LYS A 671 5.08 -19.37 -36.40
#